data_AF-A0A183LLM0-F1
#
_entry.id   AF-A0A183LLM0-F1
#
_cell.length_a   1.000
_cell.length_b   1.000
_cell.length_c   1.000
_cell.angle_alpha   90.00
_cell.angle_beta   90.00
_cell.angle_gamma   90.00
#
_symmetry.space_group_name_H-M   'P 1'
#
loop_
_entity.id
_entity.type
_entity.pdbx_description
1 polymer ?
#
loop_
_entity_poly.entity_id
_entity_poly.type
_entity_poly.pdbx_seq_one_letter_code
_entity_poly.pdbx_strand_id
1 'polypeptide(L)'
;MTILKRLLRCLGHVLGMLSRELHVVHYLPTLGQIIKCEDMVVKSEKHKYLSLVTAAKTMVLLKNSEEFLPLKMKPDTNERPLKHVALLGPFSTNISELVGSYTKHINPADTVPLDKTLEKISESVTASDICIDGGKCTMYDDLAIQEILSKPDIDLVIITIGTGRNVEDEAHDRHNLNLPGHQNEFLLSTLDMAAGRGIIRRKPVPVVLLVFSSGPIDIEPAVEDENVKSIFWCGYMNDILGEVIVRVLMGNPGKPFGPYAPLLRLDPELSEIGMWGMDIDEGYWWIPAARLPFTWYASIDELANITVYKMTNQTYRYLPKSCTKQQNACKIPILYPFGYGLSYNMLSPSISGIEYLELELPLSPVKPNQPITVYATVANVGYIACEEVVQLYIQWLKCGQTDITNEDQWECTTPNIQLAGFKRIRLDVGEKKDLHFQISPDQLSVWSNQHKSMVPGQGTLRITVGGQQPDQPVTVGSNYLIGNMAPYILDYFQYHNKSIYDNSIMWLTSVALGMEALAMPIGGALYRKLGIRAVVIISSLIHSGGITLSYYTLKLGFIPLLITYGVMQGFGFGFGYSATIAASIAWFQNNRGLIVGLIVGGFGAGPIIFTSIQTTYINPNNIKIDDKTKRFVDADLLNRVPSVFLLIGGVLLVIQITGLYLMRDKQKHEFPPVIKNMYISNTSESPNFMTRSQIRSLTYIHNVSLHFLGEHNQ
;
A
#
# COMPACT_ATOMS: atom_id res chain seq x y z
N MET A 1 37.10 47.35 -15.84
CA MET A 1 36.27 47.81 -14.71
C MET A 1 35.21 46.79 -14.27
N THR A 2 34.42 46.20 -15.18
CA THR A 2 33.39 45.18 -14.85
C THR A 2 33.95 43.87 -14.26
N ILE A 3 35.08 43.39 -14.78
CA ILE A 3 35.79 42.21 -14.24
C ILE A 3 36.29 42.46 -12.81
N LEU A 4 36.87 43.64 -12.55
CA LEU A 4 37.33 44.04 -11.21
C LEU A 4 36.16 44.12 -10.21
N LYS A 5 35.00 44.64 -10.62
CA LYS A 5 33.78 44.63 -9.78
C LYS A 5 33.27 43.21 -9.48
N ARG A 6 33.37 42.27 -10.43
CA ARG A 6 33.01 40.86 -10.21
C ARG A 6 34.00 40.19 -9.25
N LEU A 7 35.30 40.39 -9.45
CA LEU A 7 36.35 39.87 -8.56
C LEU A 7 36.20 40.40 -7.13
N LEU A 8 35.98 41.71 -6.95
CA LEU A 8 35.75 42.30 -5.64
C LEU A 8 34.47 41.78 -4.98
N ARG A 9 33.44 41.44 -5.76
CA ARG A 9 32.21 40.82 -5.24
C ARG A 9 32.46 39.39 -4.79
N CYS A 10 33.17 38.57 -5.58
CA CYS A 10 33.57 37.22 -5.17
C CYS A 10 34.45 37.25 -3.92
N LEU A 11 35.45 38.12 -3.90
CA LEU A 11 36.33 38.29 -2.74
C LEU A 11 35.54 38.77 -1.52
N GLY A 12 34.62 39.71 -1.71
CA GLY A 12 33.72 40.18 -0.65
C GLY A 12 32.82 39.08 -0.08
N HIS A 13 32.31 38.17 -0.91
CA HIS A 13 31.55 37.01 -0.46
C HIS A 13 32.42 36.05 0.37
N VAL A 14 33.61 35.72 -0.12
CA VAL A 14 34.54 34.80 0.59
C VAL A 14 34.97 35.39 1.93
N LEU A 15 35.40 36.66 1.93
CA LEU A 15 35.82 37.34 3.17
C LEU A 15 34.64 37.56 4.12
N GLY A 16 33.45 37.87 3.59
CA GLY A 16 32.22 37.95 4.37
C GLY A 16 31.92 36.64 5.08
N MET A 17 31.98 35.51 4.36
CA MET A 17 31.78 34.18 4.93
C MET A 17 32.83 33.85 6.01
N LEU A 18 34.12 34.08 5.73
CA LEU A 18 35.20 33.76 6.67
C LEU A 18 35.19 34.64 7.92
N SER A 19 34.85 35.92 7.78
CA SER A 19 34.92 36.89 8.89
C SER A 19 33.63 37.00 9.69
N ARG A 20 32.46 36.98 9.04
CA ARG A 20 31.17 37.29 9.68
C ARG A 20 30.34 36.05 10.01
N GLU A 21 30.32 35.06 9.12
CA GLU A 21 29.49 33.86 9.31
C GLU A 21 30.24 32.78 10.08
N LEU A 22 31.46 32.45 9.64
CA LEU A 22 32.27 31.41 10.29
C LEU A 22 33.17 31.94 11.40
N HIS A 23 33.26 33.27 11.56
CA HIS A 23 34.08 33.96 12.55
C HIS A 23 35.55 33.50 12.61
N VAL A 24 36.08 32.86 11.56
CA VAL A 24 37.43 32.27 11.52
C VAL A 24 38.49 33.34 11.81
N VAL A 25 38.28 34.54 11.29
CA VAL A 25 39.19 35.68 11.47
C VAL A 25 39.32 36.08 12.95
N HIS A 26 38.26 35.91 13.75
CA HIS A 26 38.26 36.21 15.19
C HIS A 26 38.82 35.07 16.05
N TYR A 27 38.63 33.81 15.64
CA TYR A 27 38.98 32.63 16.43
C TYR A 27 40.27 31.90 15.97
N LEU A 28 40.97 32.43 14.96
CA LEU A 28 42.28 31.94 14.51
C LEU A 28 43.28 31.63 15.65
N PRO A 29 43.38 32.43 16.73
CA PRO A 29 44.28 32.14 17.85
C PRO A 29 43.87 30.93 18.71
N THR A 30 42.58 30.55 18.71
CA THR A 30 42.00 29.49 19.55
C THR A 30 41.72 28.19 18.79
N LEU A 31 41.83 28.18 17.46
CA LEU A 31 41.62 26.98 16.63
C LEU A 31 42.49 25.78 17.05
N GLY A 32 43.69 26.03 17.58
CA GLY A 32 44.56 24.99 18.13
C GLY A 32 44.05 24.31 19.41
N GLN A 33 43.13 24.93 20.17
CA GLN A 33 42.50 24.31 21.35
C GLN A 33 41.32 23.38 20.97
N ILE A 34 40.67 23.60 19.83
CA ILE A 34 39.54 22.78 19.34
C ILE A 34 40.01 21.36 18.98
N ILE A 35 41.27 21.20 18.55
CA ILE A 35 41.88 19.91 18.20
C ILE A 35 41.98 18.97 19.42
N LYS A 36 41.94 19.47 20.66
CA LYS A 36 41.96 18.62 21.87
C LYS A 36 40.58 18.06 22.29
N CYS A 37 39.48 18.53 21.69
CA CYS A 37 38.13 18.03 21.98
C CYS A 37 37.72 16.84 21.07
N GLU A 38 38.61 16.38 20.20
CA GLU A 38 38.30 15.39 19.16
C GLU A 38 37.78 14.07 19.77
N ASP A 39 38.43 13.55 20.82
CA ASP A 39 38.05 12.27 21.44
C ASP A 39 36.76 12.34 22.30
N MET A 40 36.36 13.52 22.79
CA MET A 40 35.13 13.67 23.57
C MET A 40 33.87 13.77 22.68
N VAL A 41 34.04 14.18 21.41
CA VAL A 41 32.92 14.51 20.52
C VAL A 41 32.84 13.52 19.34
N VAL A 42 33.97 13.20 18.70
CA VAL A 42 34.01 12.28 17.55
C VAL A 42 33.79 10.86 18.04
N LYS A 43 32.88 10.12 17.39
CA LYS A 43 32.51 8.74 17.77
C LYS A 43 32.11 8.55 19.24
N SER A 44 31.62 9.61 19.89
CA SER A 44 31.02 9.48 21.22
C SER A 44 29.88 8.46 21.22
N GLU A 45 29.62 7.82 22.37
CA GLU A 45 28.51 6.87 22.51
C GLU A 45 27.15 7.48 22.11
N LYS A 46 26.99 8.80 22.32
CA LYS A 46 25.82 9.58 21.88
C LYS A 46 25.68 9.57 20.35
N HIS A 47 26.77 9.83 19.62
CA HIS A 47 26.75 9.81 18.15
C HIS A 47 26.56 8.40 17.58
N LYS A 48 27.18 7.38 18.19
CA LYS A 48 26.95 5.99 17.81
C LYS A 48 25.48 5.59 17.99
N TYR A 49 24.87 5.98 19.11
CA TYR A 49 23.46 5.71 19.38
C TYR A 49 22.53 6.44 18.40
N LEU A 50 22.77 7.73 18.13
CA LEU A 50 22.00 8.48 17.14
C LEU A 50 22.11 7.85 15.74
N SER A 51 23.30 7.41 15.35
CA SER A 51 23.54 6.72 14.09
C SER A 51 22.79 5.38 14.03
N LEU A 52 22.78 4.59 15.11
CA LEU A 52 22.00 3.35 15.24
C LEU A 52 20.50 3.58 15.04
N VAL A 53 19.94 4.58 15.73
CA VAL A 53 18.52 4.91 15.62
C VAL A 53 18.19 5.40 14.21
N THR A 54 19.03 6.26 13.65
CA THR A 54 18.83 6.80 12.29
C THR A 54 18.88 5.69 11.25
N ALA A 55 19.86 4.79 11.32
CA ALA A 55 20.01 3.66 10.41
C ALA A 55 18.82 2.68 10.50
N ALA A 56 18.34 2.36 11.71
CA ALA A 56 17.14 1.54 11.86
C ALA A 56 15.90 2.20 11.23
N LYS A 57 15.78 3.54 11.34
CA LYS A 57 14.67 4.30 10.76
C LYS A 57 14.73 4.46 9.24
N THR A 58 15.84 4.15 8.58
CA THR A 58 16.00 4.28 7.11
C THR A 58 15.80 2.97 6.35
N MET A 59 15.87 1.81 7.03
CA MET A 59 15.72 0.50 6.40
C MET A 59 14.29 0.30 5.88
N VAL A 60 14.14 0.05 4.57
CA VAL A 60 12.82 -0.14 3.94
C VAL A 60 12.52 -1.62 3.77
N LEU A 61 11.46 -2.10 4.41
CA LEU A 61 10.93 -3.44 4.20
C LEU A 61 10.11 -3.47 2.90
N LEU A 62 10.53 -4.27 1.91
CA LEU A 62 9.90 -4.34 0.59
C LEU A 62 8.93 -5.52 0.45
N LYS A 63 9.25 -6.65 1.09
CA LYS A 63 8.46 -7.88 1.10
C LYS A 63 8.53 -8.51 2.49
N ASN A 64 7.40 -9.00 3.00
CA ASN A 64 7.33 -9.83 4.21
C ASN A 64 6.18 -10.82 4.08
N SER A 65 6.45 -11.99 3.51
CA SER A 65 5.45 -13.02 3.25
C SER A 65 5.18 -13.85 4.50
N GLU A 66 3.93 -14.29 4.67
CA GLU A 66 3.49 -15.19 5.76
C GLU A 66 3.79 -14.69 7.17
N GLU A 67 3.91 -13.36 7.35
CA GLU A 67 4.29 -12.76 8.63
C GLU A 67 5.61 -13.36 9.19
N PHE A 68 6.54 -13.73 8.30
CA PHE A 68 7.78 -14.42 8.65
C PHE A 68 8.63 -13.62 9.65
N LEU A 69 8.77 -12.31 9.41
CA LEU A 69 9.34 -11.38 10.38
C LEU A 69 8.24 -10.66 11.17
N PRO A 70 8.47 -10.40 12.46
CA PRO A 70 9.73 -10.62 13.18
C PRO A 70 9.94 -12.04 13.74
N LEU A 71 11.21 -12.42 13.90
CA LEU A 71 11.63 -13.69 14.51
C LEU A 71 11.26 -13.70 15.99
N LYS A 72 10.51 -14.73 16.40
CA LYS A 72 10.04 -14.87 17.78
C LYS A 72 11.07 -15.60 18.63
N MET A 73 11.51 -14.99 19.74
CA MET A 73 12.24 -15.72 20.79
C MET A 73 11.30 -16.68 21.51
N LYS A 74 11.82 -17.83 21.95
CA LYS A 74 11.08 -18.69 22.88
C LYS A 74 11.05 -17.99 24.24
N PRO A 75 9.86 -17.73 24.83
CA PRO A 75 9.75 -16.93 26.05
C PRO A 75 10.44 -17.55 27.28
N ASP A 76 10.57 -18.88 27.32
CA ASP A 76 10.96 -19.62 28.52
C ASP A 76 12.39 -20.19 28.48
N THR A 77 13.08 -20.07 27.34
CA THR A 77 14.47 -20.48 27.19
C THR A 77 15.21 -19.30 26.57
N ASN A 78 16.29 -18.81 27.21
CA ASN A 78 17.19 -17.81 26.60
C ASN A 78 17.94 -18.37 25.36
N GLU A 79 17.34 -19.33 24.65
CA GLU A 79 17.82 -19.93 23.43
C GLU A 79 17.69 -18.92 22.28
N ARG A 80 18.70 -18.96 21.41
CA ARG A 80 18.70 -18.20 20.17
C ARG A 80 17.56 -18.72 19.26
N PRO A 81 16.88 -17.85 18.51
CA PRO A 81 15.74 -18.27 17.67
C PRO A 81 16.16 -19.20 16.53
N LEU A 82 17.43 -19.17 16.11
CA LEU A 82 17.98 -19.96 15.01
C LEU A 82 19.16 -20.80 15.51
N LYS A 83 19.37 -21.98 14.93
CA LYS A 83 20.54 -22.83 15.18
C LYS A 83 21.66 -22.53 14.20
N HIS A 84 21.31 -22.40 12.92
CA HIS A 84 22.30 -22.17 11.87
C HIS A 84 21.78 -21.22 10.80
N VAL A 85 22.52 -20.13 10.59
CA VAL A 85 22.30 -19.16 9.50
C VAL A 85 23.40 -19.30 8.45
N ALA A 86 23.02 -19.42 7.18
CA ALA A 86 23.93 -19.27 6.05
C ALA A 86 23.88 -17.83 5.54
N LEU A 87 25.00 -17.11 5.53
CA LEU A 87 25.13 -15.75 5.03
C LEU A 87 25.97 -15.73 3.75
N LEU A 88 25.36 -15.37 2.62
CA LEU A 88 25.96 -15.52 1.30
C LEU A 88 25.88 -14.22 0.50
N GLY A 89 26.99 -13.86 -0.15
CA GLY A 89 27.05 -12.78 -1.13
C GLY A 89 28.15 -11.74 -0.82
N PRO A 90 28.36 -10.76 -1.72
CA PRO A 90 29.49 -9.81 -1.67
C PRO A 90 29.57 -8.91 -0.43
N PHE A 91 28.51 -8.84 0.36
CA PHE A 91 28.39 -7.93 1.52
C PHE A 91 28.28 -8.72 2.83
N SER A 92 28.80 -9.96 2.87
CA SER A 92 28.65 -10.86 4.01
C SER A 92 29.67 -10.57 5.10
N THR A 93 30.95 -10.53 4.75
CA THR A 93 32.06 -10.31 5.70
C THR A 93 32.90 -9.07 5.37
N ASN A 94 32.88 -8.61 4.11
CA ASN A 94 33.66 -7.47 3.67
C ASN A 94 33.08 -6.12 4.11
N ILE A 95 33.63 -5.56 5.20
CA ILE A 95 33.26 -4.24 5.75
C ILE A 95 33.38 -3.11 4.72
N SER A 96 34.36 -3.17 3.82
CA SER A 96 34.61 -2.07 2.86
C SER A 96 33.51 -1.93 1.81
N GLU A 97 32.71 -2.97 1.59
CA GLU A 97 31.57 -2.95 0.67
C GLU A 97 30.26 -2.54 1.39
N LEU A 98 30.23 -2.57 2.72
CA LEU A 98 29.08 -2.16 3.54
C LEU A 98 28.98 -0.64 3.73
N VAL A 99 29.99 0.10 3.26
CA VAL A 99 30.07 1.55 3.36
C VAL A 99 29.84 2.20 1.99
N GLY A 100 29.13 3.34 1.97
CA GLY A 100 28.91 4.10 0.74
C GLY A 100 30.19 4.79 0.24
N SER A 101 30.16 5.27 -1.01
CA SER A 101 31.34 5.80 -1.72
C SER A 101 31.97 7.06 -1.10
N TYR A 102 31.16 7.90 -0.45
CA TYR A 102 31.57 9.18 0.17
C TYR A 102 32.11 9.04 1.61
N THR A 103 32.50 7.83 2.02
CA THR A 103 33.07 7.60 3.36
C THR A 103 34.55 7.97 3.41
N LYS A 104 34.91 8.97 4.24
CA LYS A 104 36.31 9.46 4.35
C LYS A 104 37.22 8.59 5.24
N HIS A 105 36.71 8.01 6.32
CA HIS A 105 37.52 7.24 7.29
C HIS A 105 36.76 6.02 7.79
N ILE A 106 37.17 4.83 7.32
CA ILE A 106 36.73 3.56 7.89
C ILE A 106 37.82 3.12 8.85
N ASN A 107 37.49 2.90 10.12
CA ASN A 107 38.38 2.20 11.04
C ASN A 107 37.87 0.76 11.16
N PRO A 108 38.53 -0.23 10.55
CA PRO A 108 38.10 -1.62 10.62
C PRO A 108 37.98 -2.14 12.06
N ALA A 109 38.69 -1.55 13.02
CA ALA A 109 38.61 -1.95 14.43
C ALA A 109 37.28 -1.57 15.10
N ASP A 110 36.54 -0.60 14.56
CA ASP A 110 35.29 -0.10 15.14
C ASP A 110 34.05 -0.71 14.47
N THR A 111 34.23 -1.42 13.35
CA THR A 111 33.13 -2.02 12.58
C THR A 111 33.06 -3.51 12.80
N VAL A 112 31.90 -4.02 13.20
CA VAL A 112 31.65 -5.45 13.35
C VAL A 112 31.04 -5.99 12.05
N PRO A 113 31.65 -7.00 11.41
CA PRO A 113 31.08 -7.70 10.25
C PRO A 113 29.69 -8.29 10.52
N LEU A 114 28.91 -8.49 9.46
CA LEU A 114 27.52 -8.93 9.57
C LEU A 114 27.40 -10.35 10.16
N ASP A 115 28.26 -11.28 9.74
CA ASP A 115 28.32 -12.65 10.28
C ASP A 115 28.48 -12.67 11.81
N LYS A 116 29.38 -11.84 12.35
CA LYS A 116 29.62 -11.73 13.79
C LYS A 116 28.44 -11.16 14.55
N THR A 117 27.69 -10.23 13.96
CA THR A 117 26.47 -9.74 14.60
C THR A 117 25.34 -10.77 14.60
N LEU A 118 25.24 -11.60 13.55
CA LEU A 118 24.20 -12.63 13.45
C LEU A 118 24.39 -13.78 14.46
N GLU A 119 25.61 -13.98 14.99
CA GLU A 119 25.85 -14.88 16.13
C GLU A 119 25.01 -14.50 17.38
N LYS A 120 24.45 -13.28 17.46
CA LYS A 120 23.52 -12.89 18.54
C LYS A 120 22.15 -13.60 18.44
N ILE A 121 21.73 -13.98 17.23
CA ILE A 121 20.41 -14.60 16.96
C ILE A 121 20.50 -16.04 16.46
N SER A 122 21.70 -16.54 16.18
CA SER A 122 21.95 -17.92 15.73
C SER A 122 23.02 -18.62 16.55
N GLU A 123 22.89 -19.90 16.87
CA GLU A 123 23.95 -20.69 17.55
C GLU A 123 25.23 -20.77 16.71
N SER A 124 25.07 -20.89 15.39
CA SER A 124 26.17 -20.93 14.42
C SER A 124 25.85 -20.09 13.17
N VAL A 125 26.88 -19.51 12.57
CA VAL A 125 26.77 -18.75 11.32
C VAL A 125 27.87 -19.22 10.38
N THR A 126 27.49 -19.66 9.18
CA THR A 126 28.44 -19.91 8.09
C THR A 126 28.30 -18.78 7.07
N ALA A 127 29.37 -17.99 6.90
CA ALA A 127 29.37 -16.84 5.99
C ALA A 127 30.42 -16.99 4.89
N SER A 128 30.12 -16.49 3.68
CA SER A 128 31.08 -16.41 2.59
C SER A 128 30.81 -15.23 1.67
N ASP A 129 31.86 -14.46 1.37
CA ASP A 129 31.86 -13.44 0.32
C ASP A 129 31.99 -14.13 -1.05
N ILE A 130 30.86 -14.67 -1.53
CA ILE A 130 30.74 -15.46 -2.76
C ILE A 130 31.38 -14.79 -3.98
N CYS A 131 31.33 -13.45 -4.05
CA CYS A 131 31.98 -12.66 -5.09
C CYS A 131 33.34 -12.14 -4.58
N ILE A 132 34.41 -12.50 -5.30
CA ILE A 132 35.80 -12.25 -4.88
C ILE A 132 36.16 -10.75 -4.91
N ASP A 133 35.59 -10.01 -5.85
CA ASP A 133 35.82 -8.57 -6.07
C ASP A 133 34.66 -7.69 -5.58
N GLY A 134 33.94 -8.16 -4.55
CA GLY A 134 32.87 -7.41 -3.89
C GLY A 134 31.65 -7.19 -4.79
N GLY A 135 31.01 -6.03 -4.67
CA GLY A 135 29.78 -5.71 -5.40
C GLY A 135 29.91 -5.73 -6.92
N LYS A 136 31.12 -5.70 -7.49
CA LYS A 136 31.31 -5.82 -8.94
C LYS A 136 31.06 -7.24 -9.45
N CYS A 137 31.38 -8.24 -8.63
CA CYS A 137 31.18 -9.66 -8.87
C CYS A 137 31.58 -10.15 -10.28
N THR A 138 32.82 -9.88 -10.71
CA THR A 138 33.31 -10.40 -12.00
C THR A 138 33.59 -11.90 -11.97
N MET A 139 33.86 -12.46 -10.79
CA MET A 139 34.02 -13.89 -10.56
C MET A 139 33.33 -14.26 -9.25
N TYR A 140 32.70 -15.42 -9.21
CA TYR A 140 32.03 -15.93 -8.02
C TYR A 140 32.36 -17.41 -7.78
N ASP A 141 32.32 -17.83 -6.52
CA ASP A 141 32.63 -19.18 -6.08
C ASP A 141 31.35 -20.01 -5.88
N ASP A 142 30.93 -20.73 -6.92
CA ASP A 142 29.76 -21.62 -6.85
C ASP A 142 30.00 -22.87 -5.98
N LEU A 143 31.27 -23.30 -5.81
CA LEU A 143 31.59 -24.44 -4.95
C LEU A 143 31.34 -24.10 -3.47
N ALA A 144 31.69 -22.88 -3.06
CA ALA A 144 31.39 -22.39 -1.71
C ALA A 144 29.88 -22.36 -1.43
N ILE A 145 29.04 -21.96 -2.40
CA ILE A 145 27.58 -21.99 -2.26
C ILE A 145 27.11 -23.43 -2.01
N GLN A 146 27.58 -24.37 -2.83
CA GLN A 146 27.21 -25.78 -2.73
C GLN A 146 27.65 -26.40 -1.40
N GLU A 147 28.88 -26.13 -0.96
CA GLU A 147 29.42 -26.63 0.31
C GLU A 147 28.60 -26.14 1.50
N ILE A 148 28.28 -24.84 1.53
CA ILE A 148 27.52 -24.23 2.62
C ILE A 148 26.09 -24.75 2.63
N LEU A 149 25.38 -24.69 1.49
CA LEU A 149 23.97 -25.09 1.42
C LEU A 149 23.73 -26.60 1.49
N SER A 150 24.78 -27.42 1.35
CA SER A 150 24.71 -28.87 1.57
C SER A 150 24.61 -29.24 3.05
N LYS A 151 24.86 -28.30 3.97
CA LYS A 151 24.71 -28.55 5.41
C LYS A 151 23.23 -28.76 5.78
N PRO A 152 22.89 -29.86 6.49
CA PRO A 152 21.50 -30.26 6.73
C PRO A 152 20.77 -29.41 7.78
N ASP A 153 21.51 -28.65 8.59
CA ASP A 153 21.05 -27.96 9.80
C ASP A 153 20.75 -26.47 9.61
N ILE A 154 20.74 -25.97 8.37
CA ILE A 154 20.44 -24.55 8.08
C ILE A 154 18.96 -24.25 8.26
N ASP A 155 18.66 -23.27 9.13
CA ASP A 155 17.30 -22.80 9.42
C ASP A 155 16.93 -21.55 8.61
N LEU A 156 17.91 -20.72 8.22
CA LEU A 156 17.71 -19.48 7.49
C LEU A 156 18.89 -19.21 6.53
N VAL A 157 18.58 -18.79 5.31
CA VAL A 157 19.57 -18.26 4.36
C VAL A 157 19.39 -16.75 4.26
N ILE A 158 20.46 -16.00 4.49
CA ILE A 158 20.51 -14.56 4.27
C ILE A 158 21.38 -14.31 3.02
N ILE A 159 20.79 -13.68 2.02
CA ILE A 159 21.47 -13.32 0.77
C ILE A 159 21.73 -11.82 0.78
N THR A 160 22.96 -11.42 0.49
CA THR A 160 23.34 -10.01 0.33
C THR A 160 23.69 -9.71 -1.12
N ILE A 161 23.05 -8.71 -1.72
CA ILE A 161 23.29 -8.27 -3.11
C ILE A 161 23.32 -6.74 -3.18
N GLY A 162 23.85 -6.18 -4.25
CA GLY A 162 24.03 -4.74 -4.30
C GLY A 162 24.97 -4.20 -5.36
N THR A 163 25.25 -2.91 -5.28
CA THR A 163 26.23 -2.23 -6.15
C THR A 163 27.59 -2.11 -5.47
N GLY A 164 27.61 -1.92 -4.16
CA GLY A 164 28.84 -1.67 -3.42
C GLY A 164 29.51 -0.37 -3.86
N ARG A 165 30.80 -0.22 -3.52
CA ARG A 165 31.50 1.06 -3.73
C ARG A 165 32.04 1.24 -5.15
N ASN A 166 32.33 0.14 -5.83
CA ASN A 166 33.13 0.15 -7.06
C ASN A 166 32.28 0.09 -8.34
N VAL A 167 30.96 0.02 -8.22
CA VAL A 167 30.04 -0.06 -9.37
C VAL A 167 29.40 1.29 -9.70
N GLU A 168 29.09 2.10 -8.68
CA GLU A 168 28.50 3.43 -8.85
C GLU A 168 29.17 4.44 -7.91
N ASP A 169 29.59 5.58 -8.46
CA ASP A 169 30.16 6.71 -7.70
C ASP A 169 30.12 8.00 -8.56
N GLU A 170 30.69 9.10 -8.05
CA GLU A 170 30.93 10.31 -8.83
C GLU A 170 31.61 9.98 -10.18
N ALA A 171 31.00 10.45 -11.27
CA ALA A 171 31.43 10.21 -12.65
C ALA A 171 31.41 8.73 -13.12
N HIS A 172 30.78 7.83 -12.37
CA HIS A 172 30.62 6.41 -12.70
C HIS A 172 29.14 6.03 -12.70
N ASP A 173 28.44 6.44 -13.76
CA ASP A 173 27.01 6.15 -13.94
C ASP A 173 26.78 4.72 -14.43
N ARG A 174 25.72 4.09 -13.93
CA ARG A 174 25.23 2.81 -14.47
C ARG A 174 24.36 3.03 -15.70
N HIS A 175 24.47 2.13 -16.68
CA HIS A 175 23.69 2.17 -17.91
C HIS A 175 22.45 1.25 -17.90
N ASN A 176 22.21 0.52 -16.82
CA ASN A 176 21.05 -0.34 -16.62
C ASN A 176 20.82 -0.58 -15.11
N LEU A 177 19.67 -1.20 -14.77
CA LEU A 177 19.34 -1.55 -13.39
C LEU A 177 19.75 -2.97 -13.00
N ASN A 178 20.32 -3.75 -13.91
CA ASN A 178 20.66 -5.15 -13.64
C ASN A 178 21.65 -5.27 -12.48
N LEU A 179 21.59 -6.42 -11.82
CA LEU A 179 22.60 -6.81 -10.83
C LEU A 179 24.00 -6.82 -11.46
N PRO A 180 25.04 -6.27 -10.79
CA PRO A 180 26.37 -6.19 -11.38
C PRO A 180 27.04 -7.56 -11.54
N GLY A 181 27.81 -7.74 -12.61
CA GLY A 181 28.60 -8.96 -12.85
C GLY A 181 27.73 -10.22 -12.81
N HIS A 182 28.19 -11.24 -12.08
CA HIS A 182 27.50 -12.52 -11.91
C HIS A 182 26.56 -12.59 -10.70
N GLN A 183 26.13 -11.44 -10.18
CA GLN A 183 25.26 -11.41 -9.02
C GLN A 183 23.89 -12.05 -9.27
N ASN A 184 23.37 -11.94 -10.49
CA ASN A 184 22.09 -12.55 -10.85
C ASN A 184 22.18 -14.09 -10.91
N GLU A 185 23.25 -14.62 -11.48
CA GLU A 185 23.48 -16.06 -11.59
C GLU A 185 23.65 -16.71 -10.22
N PHE A 186 24.43 -16.09 -9.31
CA PHE A 186 24.54 -16.62 -7.95
C PHE A 186 23.22 -16.50 -7.20
N LEU A 187 22.45 -15.40 -7.38
CA LEU A 187 21.16 -15.22 -6.74
C LEU A 187 20.21 -16.36 -7.12
N LEU A 188 20.07 -16.64 -8.41
CA LEU A 188 19.25 -17.74 -8.92
C LEU A 188 19.73 -19.10 -8.40
N SER A 189 21.04 -19.38 -8.49
CA SER A 189 21.66 -20.63 -7.99
C SER A 189 21.38 -20.84 -6.50
N THR A 190 21.53 -19.79 -5.69
CA THR A 190 21.31 -19.82 -4.24
C THR A 190 19.83 -20.01 -3.91
N LEU A 191 18.92 -19.32 -4.61
CA LEU A 191 17.48 -19.47 -4.43
C LEU A 191 17.00 -20.89 -4.79
N ASP A 192 17.54 -21.48 -5.86
CA ASP A 192 17.24 -22.84 -6.24
C ASP A 192 17.70 -23.83 -5.17
N MET A 193 18.97 -23.77 -4.76
CA MET A 193 19.53 -24.66 -3.75
C MET A 193 18.85 -24.51 -2.37
N ALA A 194 18.56 -23.28 -1.94
CA ALA A 194 17.86 -23.02 -0.68
C ALA A 194 16.44 -23.60 -0.67
N ALA A 195 15.74 -23.57 -1.81
CA ALA A 195 14.43 -24.18 -1.98
C ALA A 195 14.48 -25.71 -2.18
N GLY A 196 15.68 -26.31 -2.25
CA GLY A 196 15.84 -27.73 -2.58
C GLY A 196 15.56 -28.08 -4.04
N ARG A 197 15.64 -27.07 -4.92
CA ARG A 197 15.62 -27.18 -6.38
C ARG A 197 17.06 -27.35 -6.90
N GLY A 198 17.21 -27.83 -8.14
CA GLY A 198 18.52 -28.03 -8.75
C GLY A 198 19.30 -29.21 -8.17
N ILE A 199 20.56 -28.96 -7.78
CA ILE A 199 21.56 -29.97 -7.41
C ILE A 199 21.34 -30.50 -5.98
N ILE A 200 20.90 -29.63 -5.06
CA ILE A 200 20.68 -29.98 -3.65
C ILE A 200 19.22 -30.35 -3.44
N ARG A 201 18.96 -31.56 -2.93
CA ARG A 201 17.61 -32.01 -2.56
C ARG A 201 17.44 -31.92 -1.04
N ARG A 202 16.79 -30.84 -0.59
CA ARG A 202 16.49 -30.57 0.83
C ARG A 202 15.08 -30.02 1.00
N LYS A 203 14.61 -29.93 2.24
CA LYS A 203 13.41 -29.13 2.54
C LYS A 203 13.73 -27.64 2.28
N PRO A 204 12.78 -26.88 1.71
CA PRO A 204 12.97 -25.45 1.49
C PRO A 204 13.36 -24.73 2.79
N VAL A 205 14.40 -23.91 2.71
CA VAL A 205 14.87 -23.06 3.79
C VAL A 205 14.46 -21.63 3.48
N PRO A 206 13.81 -20.91 4.40
CA PRO A 206 13.39 -19.53 4.16
C PRO A 206 14.60 -18.65 3.82
N VAL A 207 14.39 -17.70 2.92
CA VAL A 207 15.41 -16.74 2.47
C VAL A 207 15.03 -15.32 2.89
N VAL A 208 16.01 -14.58 3.42
CA VAL A 208 15.94 -13.13 3.61
C VAL A 208 16.95 -12.45 2.70
N LEU A 209 16.50 -11.48 1.90
CA LEU A 209 17.33 -10.73 0.98
C LEU A 209 17.64 -9.33 1.53
N LEU A 210 18.92 -8.99 1.59
CA LEU A 210 19.42 -7.67 1.97
C LEU A 210 20.03 -6.98 0.75
N VAL A 211 19.46 -5.84 0.37
CA VAL A 211 19.86 -5.08 -0.81
C VAL A 211 20.65 -3.84 -0.41
N PHE A 212 21.95 -3.82 -0.77
CA PHE A 212 22.90 -2.73 -0.52
C PHE A 212 23.16 -1.95 -1.80
N SER A 213 22.43 -0.85 -2.00
CA SER A 213 22.56 -0.03 -3.21
C SER A 213 22.16 1.41 -2.95
N SER A 214 22.74 2.35 -3.71
CA SER A 214 22.37 3.78 -3.63
C SER A 214 21.03 4.06 -4.32
N GLY A 215 20.62 3.17 -5.22
CA GLY A 215 19.40 3.29 -6.00
C GLY A 215 18.82 1.93 -6.39
N PRO A 216 17.84 1.90 -7.31
CA PRO A 216 17.18 0.67 -7.70
C PRO A 216 18.14 -0.30 -8.41
N ILE A 217 17.92 -1.59 -8.14
CA ILE A 217 18.57 -2.71 -8.83
C ILE A 217 17.50 -3.76 -9.17
N ASP A 218 17.72 -4.53 -10.22
CA ASP A 218 16.82 -5.61 -10.59
C ASP A 218 16.88 -6.74 -9.56
N ILE A 219 15.78 -6.93 -8.86
CA ILE A 219 15.57 -7.98 -7.86
C ILE A 219 14.27 -8.74 -8.14
N GLU A 220 13.69 -8.58 -9.33
CA GLU A 220 12.45 -9.23 -9.73
C GLU A 220 12.46 -10.75 -9.48
N PRO A 221 13.56 -11.50 -9.78
CA PRO A 221 13.62 -12.94 -9.48
C PRO A 221 13.39 -13.28 -8.00
N ALA A 222 13.89 -12.46 -7.07
CA ALA A 222 13.69 -12.68 -5.65
C ALA A 222 12.31 -12.21 -5.15
N VAL A 223 11.70 -11.23 -5.83
CA VAL A 223 10.34 -10.79 -5.54
C VAL A 223 9.34 -11.88 -5.91
N GLU A 224 9.53 -12.56 -7.04
CA GLU A 224 8.64 -13.63 -7.52
C GLU A 224 8.80 -14.95 -6.75
N ASP A 225 9.97 -15.20 -6.17
CA ASP A 225 10.24 -16.47 -5.48
C ASP A 225 9.51 -16.59 -4.12
N GLU A 226 8.74 -17.65 -3.93
CA GLU A 226 7.96 -17.91 -2.70
C GLU A 226 8.83 -18.31 -1.49
N ASN A 227 10.05 -18.79 -1.74
CA ASN A 227 11.00 -19.15 -0.69
C ASN A 227 11.68 -17.91 -0.07
N VAL A 228 11.67 -16.79 -0.80
CA VAL A 228 12.07 -15.47 -0.27
C VAL A 228 10.96 -14.92 0.60
N LYS A 229 11.16 -15.00 1.92
CA LYS A 229 10.18 -14.57 2.91
C LYS A 229 10.25 -13.09 3.20
N SER A 230 11.44 -12.48 3.18
CA SER A 230 11.56 -11.03 3.40
C SER A 230 12.64 -10.39 2.53
N ILE A 231 12.39 -9.15 2.11
CA ILE A 231 13.34 -8.33 1.33
C ILE A 231 13.47 -6.96 1.99
N PHE A 232 14.69 -6.51 2.20
CA PHE A 232 14.98 -5.16 2.69
C PHE A 232 15.88 -4.39 1.73
N TRP A 233 15.54 -3.13 1.49
CA TRP A 233 16.49 -2.16 0.97
C TRP A 233 17.18 -1.45 2.13
N CYS A 234 18.50 -1.60 2.17
CA CYS A 234 19.33 -1.19 3.30
C CYS A 234 20.08 0.13 3.04
N GLY A 235 20.21 0.56 1.77
CA GLY A 235 21.16 1.60 1.43
C GLY A 235 22.58 1.23 1.91
N TYR A 236 23.29 2.18 2.52
CA TYR A 236 24.57 1.95 3.18
C TYR A 236 24.56 2.53 4.59
N MET A 237 24.65 1.67 5.62
CA MET A 237 24.49 2.04 7.03
C MET A 237 25.79 2.03 7.84
N ASN A 238 26.93 1.95 7.15
CA ASN A 238 28.27 1.96 7.73
C ASN A 238 28.45 0.91 8.85
N ASP A 239 29.10 1.30 9.94
CA ASP A 239 29.64 0.45 11.01
C ASP A 239 28.58 -0.16 11.93
N ILE A 240 27.34 0.32 11.88
CA ILE A 240 26.26 -0.06 12.80
C ILE A 240 25.27 -1.05 12.16
N LEU A 241 25.45 -1.34 10.87
CA LEU A 241 24.55 -2.17 10.07
C LEU A 241 24.18 -3.51 10.73
N GLY A 242 25.17 -4.26 11.21
CA GLY A 242 24.92 -5.59 11.78
C GLY A 242 24.03 -5.55 13.02
N GLU A 243 24.18 -4.52 13.86
CA GLU A 243 23.32 -4.31 15.04
C GLU A 243 21.89 -3.94 14.63
N VAL A 244 21.73 -3.12 13.58
CA VAL A 244 20.41 -2.75 13.05
C VAL A 244 19.69 -3.98 12.51
N ILE A 245 20.35 -4.79 11.67
CA ILE A 245 19.74 -5.98 11.06
C ILE A 245 19.25 -6.94 12.13
N VAL A 246 20.09 -7.26 13.12
CA VAL A 246 19.70 -8.15 14.22
C VAL A 246 18.42 -7.66 14.91
N ARG A 247 18.36 -6.36 15.24
CA ARG A 247 17.21 -5.82 15.97
C ARG A 247 15.94 -5.73 15.12
N VAL A 248 16.09 -5.40 13.83
CA VAL A 248 14.98 -5.39 12.87
C VAL A 248 14.44 -6.81 12.67
N LEU A 249 15.29 -7.81 12.44
CA LEU A 249 14.86 -9.21 12.27
C LEU A 249 14.10 -9.73 13.50
N MET A 250 14.49 -9.31 14.71
CA MET A 250 13.82 -9.70 15.95
C MET A 250 12.54 -8.89 16.22
N GLY A 251 12.34 -7.75 15.55
CA GLY A 251 11.20 -6.82 15.66
C GLY A 251 10.74 -6.49 17.07
N ASN A 252 11.62 -6.61 18.06
CA ASN A 252 11.28 -6.42 19.46
C ASN A 252 11.50 -4.94 19.84
N PRO A 253 10.45 -4.18 20.20
CA PRO A 253 10.57 -2.89 20.88
C PRO A 253 10.89 -3.04 22.37
N GLY A 254 11.22 -4.24 22.83
CA GLY A 254 11.95 -4.41 24.08
C GLY A 254 13.01 -3.32 24.11
N LYS A 255 12.89 -2.41 25.09
CA LYS A 255 13.83 -1.29 25.32
C LYS A 255 15.26 -1.83 25.07
N PRO A 256 16.28 -0.97 24.87
CA PRO A 256 17.65 -1.44 25.05
C PRO A 256 17.80 -2.27 26.37
N PHE A 257 16.89 -2.03 27.36
CA PHE A 257 16.53 -2.83 28.54
C PHE A 257 15.03 -2.68 28.95
N GLY A 258 14.12 -3.68 28.82
CA GLY A 258 12.61 -3.69 28.91
C GLY A 258 11.74 -2.66 29.73
N PRO A 259 10.39 -2.82 29.84
CA PRO A 259 9.31 -1.89 29.47
C PRO A 259 8.94 -0.75 30.48
N TYR A 260 8.05 0.17 30.07
CA TYR A 260 7.31 1.15 30.90
C TYR A 260 8.07 2.05 31.89
N ALA A 261 9.18 2.66 31.49
CA ALA A 261 9.66 3.85 32.18
C ALA A 261 10.21 4.85 31.16
N PRO A 262 9.87 6.15 31.25
CA PRO A 262 10.63 7.17 30.55
C PRO A 262 12.09 7.03 30.97
N LEU A 263 13.02 7.22 30.04
CA LEU A 263 14.40 7.45 30.42
C LEU A 263 14.41 8.56 31.47
N LEU A 264 15.08 8.30 32.60
CA LEU A 264 15.46 9.36 33.54
C LEU A 264 15.95 10.52 32.69
N ARG A 265 15.36 11.72 32.87
CA ARG A 265 15.75 12.99 32.21
C ARG A 265 17.26 12.98 32.02
N LEU A 266 17.68 12.58 30.83
CA LEU A 266 19.07 12.55 30.46
C LEU A 266 19.37 14.01 30.20
N ASP A 267 20.06 14.61 31.17
CA ASP A 267 20.80 15.87 31.11
C ASP A 267 20.12 17.04 30.35
N PRO A 268 19.82 18.19 30.99
CA PRO A 268 19.32 19.37 30.29
C PRO A 268 20.11 19.72 29.01
N GLU A 269 21.39 19.36 28.92
CA GLU A 269 22.24 19.53 27.74
C GLU A 269 21.91 18.58 26.56
N LEU A 270 21.32 17.41 26.79
CA LEU A 270 20.82 16.52 25.72
C LEU A 270 19.53 17.04 25.08
N SER A 271 18.80 17.95 25.75
CA SER A 271 17.64 18.63 25.18
C SER A 271 18.03 19.64 24.08
N GLU A 272 19.26 20.15 24.09
CA GLU A 272 19.75 21.06 23.04
C GLU A 272 19.96 20.35 21.69
N ILE A 273 20.20 19.04 21.67
CA ILE A 273 20.22 18.27 20.40
C ILE A 273 18.79 18.10 19.86
N GLY A 274 17.78 18.10 20.75
CA GLY A 274 16.37 18.21 20.41
C GLY A 274 15.98 19.54 19.73
N MET A 275 16.89 20.53 19.68
CA MET A 275 16.68 21.80 18.96
C MET A 275 16.64 21.60 17.43
N TRP A 276 17.02 20.43 16.91
CA TRP A 276 16.81 20.01 15.52
C TRP A 276 15.50 19.21 15.30
N GLY A 277 14.61 19.17 16.29
CA GLY A 277 13.25 18.61 16.15
C GLY A 277 13.17 17.08 16.12
N MET A 278 14.21 16.37 16.57
CA MET A 278 14.17 14.91 16.78
C MET A 278 14.20 14.59 18.27
N ASP A 279 13.05 14.21 18.82
CA ASP A 279 12.96 13.64 20.15
C ASP A 279 13.38 12.16 20.06
N ILE A 280 14.55 11.84 20.61
CA ILE A 280 15.25 10.56 20.41
C ILE A 280 14.50 9.39 21.10
N ASP A 281 13.57 9.69 22.00
CA ASP A 281 12.83 8.72 22.83
C ASP A 281 11.43 8.36 22.31
N GLU A 282 11.01 8.85 21.14
CA GLU A 282 9.61 8.82 20.72
C GLU A 282 9.16 7.66 19.79
N GLY A 283 10.00 6.65 19.48
CA GLY A 283 9.71 5.73 18.36
C GLY A 283 9.78 4.23 18.63
N TYR A 284 9.13 3.44 17.76
CA TYR A 284 9.27 1.98 17.68
C TYR A 284 10.22 1.59 16.53
N TRP A 285 11.46 2.06 16.58
CA TRP A 285 12.37 2.05 15.43
C TRP A 285 12.91 0.68 15.00
N TRP A 286 12.68 -0.38 15.80
CA TRP A 286 12.97 -1.77 15.38
C TRP A 286 11.86 -2.39 14.54
N ILE A 287 10.72 -1.71 14.42
CA ILE A 287 9.64 -2.07 13.51
C ILE A 287 9.79 -1.19 12.25
N PRO A 288 10.00 -1.79 11.06
CA PRO A 288 10.16 -1.05 9.83
C PRO A 288 8.96 -0.11 9.57
N ALA A 289 9.29 1.13 9.20
CA ALA A 289 8.33 2.17 8.83
C ALA A 289 8.86 3.11 7.74
N ALA A 290 10.11 2.89 7.28
CA ALA A 290 10.74 3.69 6.25
C ALA A 290 10.03 3.51 4.91
N ARG A 291 10.10 4.54 4.06
CA ARG A 291 9.41 4.60 2.76
C ARG A 291 10.42 4.95 1.68
N LEU A 292 10.29 4.35 0.50
CA LEU A 292 11.18 4.60 -0.64
C LEU A 292 11.12 6.08 -1.06
N PRO A 293 12.26 6.79 -1.13
CA PRO A 293 12.32 8.18 -1.60
C PRO A 293 12.41 8.29 -3.14
N PHE A 294 12.34 7.18 -3.85
CA PHE A 294 12.35 7.10 -5.32
C PHE A 294 11.41 5.99 -5.80
N THR A 295 11.08 6.03 -7.10
CA THR A 295 10.39 4.91 -7.77
C THR A 295 11.42 3.87 -8.20
N TRP A 296 11.18 2.63 -7.81
CA TRP A 296 11.95 1.46 -8.24
C TRP A 296 11.34 0.89 -9.52
N TYR A 297 11.94 1.23 -10.65
CA TYR A 297 11.56 0.70 -11.96
C TYR A 297 12.16 -0.69 -12.16
N ALA A 298 11.52 -1.55 -12.97
CA ALA A 298 12.13 -2.83 -13.36
C ALA A 298 13.18 -2.65 -14.47
N SER A 299 12.98 -1.67 -15.37
CA SER A 299 13.96 -1.27 -16.38
C SER A 299 13.94 0.26 -16.60
N ILE A 300 15.05 0.78 -17.14
CA ILE A 300 15.20 2.19 -17.53
C ILE A 300 15.02 2.44 -19.03
N ASP A 301 14.83 1.40 -19.84
CA ASP A 301 14.84 1.49 -21.32
C ASP A 301 13.75 2.42 -21.88
N GLU A 302 12.61 2.48 -21.20
CA GLU A 302 11.45 3.32 -21.58
C GLU A 302 11.38 4.64 -20.79
N LEU A 303 12.36 4.91 -19.90
CA LEU A 303 12.49 6.20 -19.22
C LEU A 303 13.11 7.22 -20.18
N ALA A 304 12.67 8.47 -20.11
CA ALA A 304 13.34 9.50 -20.89
C ALA A 304 14.78 9.71 -20.40
N ASN A 305 15.66 10.15 -21.31
CA ASN A 305 17.04 10.51 -20.97
C ASN A 305 17.08 11.71 -19.99
N ILE A 306 18.02 11.72 -19.05
CA ILE A 306 18.17 12.80 -18.04
C ILE A 306 18.30 14.21 -18.65
N THR A 307 18.74 14.31 -19.91
CA THR A 307 18.81 15.58 -20.67
C THR A 307 17.45 16.13 -21.10
N VAL A 308 16.36 15.37 -20.96
CA VAL A 308 14.99 15.79 -21.27
C VAL A 308 14.40 16.56 -20.10
N TYR A 309 14.66 17.87 -20.05
CA TYR A 309 14.17 18.78 -18.99
C TYR A 309 12.64 18.94 -18.94
N LYS A 310 11.90 18.42 -19.92
CA LYS A 310 10.43 18.32 -19.83
C LYS A 310 9.98 17.30 -18.77
N MET A 311 10.90 16.44 -18.29
CA MET A 311 10.66 15.37 -17.30
C MET A 311 9.59 14.36 -17.72
N THR A 312 9.15 14.35 -18.99
CA THR A 312 8.15 13.41 -19.50
C THR A 312 8.65 11.98 -19.37
N ASN A 313 7.83 11.06 -18.88
CA ASN A 313 8.22 9.66 -18.65
C ASN A 313 9.41 9.50 -17.69
N GLN A 314 9.55 10.43 -16.74
CA GLN A 314 10.54 10.35 -15.67
C GLN A 314 9.89 10.65 -14.34
N THR A 315 10.40 10.02 -13.28
CA THR A 315 9.94 10.17 -11.88
C THR A 315 8.45 9.83 -11.70
N TYR A 316 8.01 9.55 -10.48
CA TYR A 316 6.59 9.30 -10.23
C TYR A 316 5.67 10.47 -10.65
N ARG A 317 6.20 11.70 -10.71
CA ARG A 317 5.43 12.92 -10.98
C ARG A 317 4.95 13.06 -12.42
N TYR A 318 5.65 12.47 -13.38
CA TYR A 318 5.42 12.68 -14.81
C TYR A 318 5.31 11.37 -15.61
N LEU A 319 5.13 10.24 -14.93
CA LEU A 319 4.77 8.98 -15.59
C LEU A 319 3.39 9.09 -16.26
N PRO A 320 3.18 8.44 -17.42
CA PRO A 320 1.88 8.42 -18.09
C PRO A 320 0.75 7.99 -17.15
N LYS A 321 -0.45 8.58 -17.31
CA LYS A 321 -1.62 8.21 -16.48
C LYS A 321 -2.01 6.73 -16.62
N SER A 322 -1.67 6.07 -17.74
CA SER A 322 -1.84 4.62 -17.90
C SER A 322 -1.04 3.84 -16.84
N CYS A 323 0.16 4.30 -16.50
CA CYS A 323 1.05 3.69 -15.51
C CYS A 323 0.59 3.80 -14.05
N THR A 324 -0.40 4.67 -13.79
CA THR A 324 -1.04 4.78 -12.46
C THR A 324 -2.43 4.12 -12.44
N LYS A 325 -3.12 3.99 -13.58
CA LYS A 325 -4.51 3.49 -13.60
C LYS A 325 -4.69 2.06 -14.12
N GLN A 326 -3.84 1.57 -15.03
CA GLN A 326 -3.99 0.26 -15.68
C GLN A 326 -2.63 -0.34 -16.08
N GLN A 327 -2.14 -1.36 -15.36
CA GLN A 327 -0.81 -1.98 -15.57
C GLN A 327 -0.57 -2.44 -17.01
N ASN A 328 -1.52 -3.16 -17.61
CA ASN A 328 -1.33 -3.80 -18.92
C ASN A 328 -1.14 -2.81 -20.08
N ALA A 329 -1.40 -1.52 -19.85
CA ALA A 329 -1.24 -0.46 -20.83
C ALA A 329 0.00 0.43 -20.59
N CYS A 330 0.74 0.20 -19.51
CA CYS A 330 1.94 0.96 -19.19
C CYS A 330 3.19 0.28 -19.77
N LYS A 331 3.99 1.05 -20.52
CA LYS A 331 5.26 0.57 -21.08
C LYS A 331 6.42 0.61 -20.09
N ILE A 332 6.28 1.32 -18.96
CA ILE A 332 7.32 1.50 -17.95
C ILE A 332 6.99 0.60 -16.75
N PRO A 333 7.65 -0.56 -16.60
CA PRO A 333 7.38 -1.47 -15.49
C PRO A 333 7.86 -0.86 -14.17
N ILE A 334 6.98 -0.81 -13.18
CA ILE A 334 7.26 -0.32 -11.82
C ILE A 334 7.25 -1.52 -10.88
N LEU A 335 8.39 -1.76 -10.21
CA LEU A 335 8.51 -2.84 -9.23
C LEU A 335 8.04 -2.37 -7.85
N TYR A 336 8.59 -1.24 -7.37
CA TYR A 336 8.15 -0.57 -6.16
C TYR A 336 7.95 0.92 -6.41
N PRO A 337 6.78 1.46 -6.11
CA PRO A 337 6.48 2.85 -6.44
C PRO A 337 6.95 3.81 -5.33
N PHE A 338 6.94 5.12 -5.61
CA PHE A 338 7.42 6.13 -4.66
C PHE A 338 6.61 6.08 -3.35
N GLY A 339 7.30 6.26 -2.22
CA GLY A 339 6.69 6.23 -0.89
C GLY A 339 6.26 4.84 -0.42
N TYR A 340 6.59 3.76 -1.15
CA TYR A 340 6.30 2.38 -0.75
C TYR A 340 7.21 1.90 0.39
N GLY A 341 6.67 1.05 1.26
CA GLY A 341 7.38 0.39 2.35
C GLY A 341 6.40 -0.37 3.23
N LEU A 342 6.79 -1.52 3.75
CA LEU A 342 5.97 -2.33 4.64
C LEU A 342 6.32 -2.08 6.10
N SER A 343 5.39 -2.45 6.97
CA SER A 343 5.62 -2.53 8.42
C SER A 343 5.26 -3.94 8.89
N TYR A 344 5.77 -4.34 10.05
CA TYR A 344 5.30 -5.56 10.72
C TYR A 344 3.87 -5.42 11.25
N ASN A 345 3.36 -4.18 11.36
CA ASN A 345 2.02 -3.95 11.84
C ASN A 345 0.97 -4.31 10.79
N MET A 346 0.44 -5.52 10.91
CA MET A 346 -0.58 -6.08 10.01
C MET A 346 -1.77 -6.59 10.82
N LEU A 347 -2.97 -6.48 10.25
CA LEU A 347 -4.19 -7.10 10.78
C LEU A 347 -4.36 -8.54 10.26
N SER A 348 -3.85 -8.79 9.05
CA SER A 348 -3.76 -10.11 8.41
C SER A 348 -2.67 -10.06 7.33
N PRO A 349 -2.26 -11.20 6.72
CA PRO A 349 -1.14 -11.29 5.76
C PRO A 349 -1.22 -10.37 4.53
N SER A 350 -2.30 -9.61 4.34
CA SER A 350 -2.47 -8.66 3.23
C SER A 350 -3.18 -7.36 3.65
N ILE A 351 -3.40 -7.15 4.95
CA ILE A 351 -4.10 -5.97 5.47
C ILE A 351 -3.18 -5.26 6.47
N SER A 352 -2.82 -4.01 6.16
CA SER A 352 -2.07 -3.16 7.09
C SER A 352 -2.83 -2.95 8.40
N GLY A 353 -2.12 -2.92 9.51
CA GLY A 353 -2.66 -2.52 10.82
C GLY A 353 -2.91 -1.02 10.95
N ILE A 354 -2.57 -0.21 9.93
CA ILE A 354 -2.82 1.23 9.92
C ILE A 354 -4.07 1.56 9.11
N GLU A 355 -4.98 2.30 9.73
CA GLU A 355 -6.19 2.81 9.11
C GLU A 355 -6.14 4.34 8.98
N TYR A 356 -6.51 4.85 7.82
CA TYR A 356 -6.66 6.27 7.53
C TYR A 356 -8.15 6.61 7.50
N LEU A 357 -8.55 7.64 8.24
CA LEU A 357 -9.95 8.03 8.48
C LEU A 357 -10.13 9.54 8.28
N GLU A 358 -11.39 9.96 8.11
CA GLU A 358 -11.83 11.35 8.32
C GLU A 358 -10.94 12.41 7.62
N LEU A 359 -10.77 12.29 6.30
CA LEU A 359 -10.11 13.34 5.52
C LEU A 359 -11.04 14.56 5.38
N GLU A 360 -10.74 15.63 6.12
CA GLU A 360 -11.48 16.88 6.08
C GLU A 360 -10.75 17.93 5.24
N LEU A 361 -11.51 18.59 4.37
CA LEU A 361 -11.05 19.62 3.46
C LEU A 361 -11.82 20.93 3.73
N PRO A 362 -11.29 22.09 3.32
CA PRO A 362 -12.01 23.35 3.43
C PRO A 362 -13.36 23.28 2.71
N LEU A 363 -14.44 23.72 3.35
CA LEU A 363 -15.80 23.70 2.78
C LEU A 363 -16.02 24.74 1.67
N SER A 364 -15.12 25.72 1.54
CA SER A 364 -15.21 26.82 0.58
C SER A 364 -14.08 26.76 -0.46
N PRO A 365 -14.35 27.22 -1.70
CA PRO A 365 -13.34 27.72 -2.62
C PRO A 365 -12.20 28.45 -1.92
N VAL A 366 -10.98 27.94 -2.07
CA VAL A 366 -9.80 28.61 -1.53
C VAL A 366 -9.43 29.73 -2.51
N LYS A 367 -9.08 30.92 -2.00
CA LYS A 367 -8.64 32.02 -2.87
C LYS A 367 -7.19 31.79 -3.32
N PRO A 368 -6.75 32.36 -4.46
CA PRO A 368 -5.34 32.38 -4.82
C PRO A 368 -4.49 32.94 -3.66
N ASN A 369 -3.28 32.40 -3.49
CA ASN A 369 -2.32 32.78 -2.44
C ASN A 369 -2.74 32.48 -0.99
N GLN A 370 -3.79 31.69 -0.77
CA GLN A 370 -4.12 31.18 0.57
C GLN A 370 -3.64 29.74 0.76
N PRO A 371 -3.13 29.38 1.95
CA PRO A 371 -2.77 28.00 2.25
C PRO A 371 -4.02 27.12 2.38
N ILE A 372 -3.91 25.86 1.99
CA ILE A 372 -4.95 24.84 2.22
C ILE A 372 -4.58 24.08 3.47
N THR A 373 -5.51 24.01 4.43
CA THR A 373 -5.35 23.14 5.60
C THR A 373 -6.18 21.88 5.41
N VAL A 374 -5.57 20.73 5.63
CA VAL A 374 -6.17 19.39 5.47
C VAL A 374 -6.06 18.66 6.79
N TYR A 375 -7.14 18.05 7.27
CA TYR A 375 -7.12 17.21 8.45
C TYR A 375 -7.34 15.75 8.06
N ALA A 376 -6.63 14.84 8.71
CA ALA A 376 -6.80 13.40 8.52
C ALA A 376 -6.51 12.67 9.83
N THR A 377 -7.34 11.69 10.15
CA THR A 377 -7.18 10.86 11.35
C THR A 377 -6.46 9.57 10.98
N VAL A 378 -5.45 9.18 11.74
CA VAL A 378 -4.70 7.93 11.53
C VAL A 378 -4.77 7.06 12.77
N ALA A 379 -5.16 5.81 12.60
CA ALA A 379 -5.39 4.86 13.67
C ALA A 379 -4.53 3.61 13.51
N ASN A 380 -3.99 3.09 14.62
CA ASN A 380 -3.39 1.76 14.65
C ASN A 380 -4.42 0.75 15.16
N VAL A 381 -4.91 -0.08 14.25
CA VAL A 381 -5.88 -1.17 14.51
C VAL A 381 -5.23 -2.55 14.45
N GLY A 382 -3.92 -2.63 14.26
CA GLY A 382 -3.17 -3.88 14.24
C GLY A 382 -2.76 -4.37 15.63
N TYR A 383 -1.86 -5.36 15.66
CA TYR A 383 -1.49 -6.05 16.90
C TYR A 383 -0.21 -5.52 17.56
N ILE A 384 0.53 -4.64 16.89
CA ILE A 384 1.78 -4.10 17.41
C ILE A 384 1.80 -2.58 17.29
N ALA A 385 2.45 -1.95 18.27
CA ALA A 385 2.70 -0.53 18.24
C ALA A 385 3.81 -0.24 17.23
N CYS A 386 3.69 0.81 16.40
CA CYS A 386 4.65 1.06 15.32
C CYS A 386 4.78 2.55 15.01
N GLU A 387 5.77 2.89 14.18
CA GLU A 387 5.78 4.17 13.49
C GLU A 387 5.09 4.05 12.13
N GLU A 388 4.57 5.17 11.61
CA GLU A 388 4.03 5.27 10.26
C GLU A 388 4.44 6.61 9.62
N VAL A 389 4.76 6.60 8.32
CA VAL A 389 5.00 7.81 7.54
C VAL A 389 3.76 8.11 6.70
N VAL A 390 2.96 9.05 7.19
CA VAL A 390 1.73 9.53 6.53
C VAL A 390 2.11 10.56 5.49
N GLN A 391 1.67 10.35 4.25
CA GLN A 391 2.04 11.13 3.07
C GLN A 391 0.80 11.81 2.50
N LEU A 392 0.90 13.11 2.20
CA LEU A 392 -0.12 13.91 1.54
C LEU A 392 0.31 14.23 0.11
N TYR A 393 -0.57 13.89 -0.84
CA TYR A 393 -0.39 14.11 -2.26
C TYR A 393 -1.44 15.06 -2.82
N ILE A 394 -1.03 15.84 -3.84
CA ILE A 394 -1.89 16.69 -4.64
C ILE A 394 -1.84 16.26 -6.12
N GLN A 395 -2.98 16.36 -6.79
CA GLN A 395 -3.11 16.09 -8.22
C GLN A 395 -4.08 17.09 -8.86
N TRP A 396 -3.63 17.79 -9.90
CA TRP A 396 -4.49 18.68 -10.68
C TRP A 396 -5.35 17.85 -11.64
N LEU A 397 -6.67 17.85 -11.42
CA LEU A 397 -7.65 17.19 -12.29
C LEU A 397 -8.01 18.06 -13.49
N LYS A 398 -8.11 19.37 -13.25
CA LYS A 398 -8.25 20.43 -14.24
C LYS A 398 -7.36 21.58 -13.80
N CYS A 399 -6.56 22.11 -14.70
CA CYS A 399 -5.73 23.28 -14.46
C CYS A 399 -6.01 24.29 -15.58
N GLY A 400 -6.23 25.55 -15.20
CA GLY A 400 -6.56 26.65 -16.11
C GLY A 400 -8.03 27.08 -16.00
N GLN A 401 -8.34 28.22 -16.61
CA GLN A 401 -9.67 28.82 -16.56
C GLN A 401 -10.59 28.22 -17.64
N THR A 402 -11.81 27.85 -17.27
CA THR A 402 -12.87 27.44 -18.21
C THR A 402 -14.12 28.28 -17.95
N ASP A 403 -13.97 29.60 -18.07
CA ASP A 403 -15.16 30.46 -18.12
C ASP A 403 -15.72 30.47 -19.55
N ILE A 404 -17.01 30.16 -19.65
CA ILE A 404 -17.77 29.93 -20.89
C ILE A 404 -17.99 31.23 -21.69
N THR A 405 -17.33 32.34 -21.33
CA THR A 405 -17.67 33.67 -21.85
C THR A 405 -16.50 34.59 -22.17
N ASN A 406 -15.31 34.11 -22.57
CA ASN A 406 -14.34 34.86 -23.40
C ASN A 406 -13.06 34.05 -23.69
N GLU A 407 -12.36 34.44 -24.76
CA GLU A 407 -11.36 33.71 -25.56
C GLU A 407 -9.99 33.38 -24.89
N ASP A 408 -9.84 33.45 -23.56
CA ASP A 408 -8.56 33.22 -22.89
C ASP A 408 -8.47 31.83 -22.21
N GLN A 409 -8.53 30.76 -23.01
CA GLN A 409 -8.11 29.44 -22.53
C GLN A 409 -6.59 29.37 -22.44
N TRP A 410 -6.05 29.38 -21.22
CA TRP A 410 -4.64 29.09 -20.99
C TRP A 410 -4.48 27.71 -20.36
N GLU A 411 -3.59 26.91 -20.94
CA GLU A 411 -3.26 25.56 -20.48
C GLU A 411 -2.05 25.64 -19.53
N CYS A 412 -2.20 25.15 -18.29
CA CYS A 412 -1.06 24.97 -17.38
C CYS A 412 -0.47 23.57 -17.47
N THR A 413 0.85 23.50 -17.38
CA THR A 413 1.58 22.25 -17.23
C THR A 413 1.72 21.92 -15.75
N THR A 414 1.18 20.79 -15.32
CA THR A 414 1.25 20.34 -13.92
C THR A 414 1.80 18.92 -13.80
N PRO A 415 2.46 18.57 -12.68
CA PRO A 415 2.71 17.16 -12.34
C PRO A 415 1.42 16.34 -12.32
N ASN A 416 1.51 15.06 -12.69
CA ASN A 416 0.38 14.13 -12.59
C ASN A 416 0.00 13.87 -11.13
N ILE A 417 1.00 13.71 -10.26
CA ILE A 417 0.88 13.53 -8.81
C ILE A 417 2.09 14.22 -8.17
N GLN A 418 1.91 14.90 -7.05
CA GLN A 418 2.98 15.59 -6.32
C GLN A 418 2.83 15.34 -4.82
N LEU A 419 3.93 15.03 -4.13
CA LEU A 419 3.96 14.99 -2.67
C LEU A 419 3.95 16.43 -2.16
N ALA A 420 2.98 16.80 -1.33
CA ALA A 420 2.85 18.13 -0.75
C ALA A 420 3.17 18.17 0.75
N GLY A 421 3.18 17.02 1.43
CA GLY A 421 3.64 16.95 2.81
C GLY A 421 3.76 15.51 3.30
N PHE A 422 4.48 15.31 4.40
CA PHE A 422 4.48 14.03 5.10
C PHE A 422 4.73 14.25 6.60
N LYS A 423 4.28 13.30 7.42
CA LYS A 423 4.52 13.27 8.86
C LYS A 423 4.86 11.85 9.27
N ARG A 424 5.98 11.66 9.97
CA ARG A 424 6.31 10.39 10.64
C ARG A 424 5.76 10.43 12.05
N ILE A 425 4.90 9.49 12.40
CA ILE A 425 4.23 9.45 13.70
C ILE A 425 4.40 8.09 14.35
N ARG A 426 4.49 8.07 15.68
CA ARG A 426 4.31 6.85 16.48
C ARG A 426 2.84 6.62 16.76
N LEU A 427 2.40 5.36 16.74
CA LEU A 427 1.07 4.93 17.11
C LEU A 427 1.13 3.68 18.00
N ASP A 428 0.65 3.79 19.23
CA ASP A 428 0.40 2.65 20.12
C ASP A 428 -0.80 1.82 19.61
N VAL A 429 -0.91 0.57 20.05
CA VAL A 429 -2.03 -0.31 19.62
C VAL A 429 -3.37 0.29 20.07
N GLY A 430 -4.29 0.50 19.12
CA GLY A 430 -5.58 1.13 19.36
C GLY A 430 -5.54 2.67 19.39
N GLU A 431 -4.36 3.29 19.31
CA GLU A 431 -4.22 4.75 19.31
C GLU A 431 -4.74 5.37 18.00
N LYS A 432 -5.36 6.55 18.13
CA LYS A 432 -5.75 7.41 17.01
C LYS A 432 -5.09 8.77 17.16
N LYS A 433 -4.57 9.32 16.06
CA LYS A 433 -3.99 10.66 16.00
C LYS A 433 -4.60 11.48 14.88
N ASP A 434 -5.00 12.69 15.23
CA ASP A 434 -5.48 13.68 14.27
C ASP A 434 -4.29 14.48 13.74
N LEU A 435 -4.12 14.45 12.42
CA LEU A 435 -3.04 15.13 11.72
C LEU A 435 -3.60 16.29 10.92
N HIS A 436 -2.95 17.44 11.03
CA HIS A 436 -3.18 18.58 10.15
C HIS A 436 -1.99 18.75 9.19
N PHE A 437 -2.27 19.07 7.93
CA PHE A 437 -1.27 19.40 6.92
C PHE A 437 -1.60 20.78 6.34
N GLN A 438 -0.59 21.62 6.20
CA GLN A 438 -0.72 22.93 5.58
C GLN A 438 0.00 22.91 4.23
N ILE A 439 -0.76 23.03 3.15
CA ILE A 439 -0.24 23.15 1.79
C ILE A 439 -0.04 24.64 1.51
N SER A 440 1.21 25.04 1.32
CA SER A 440 1.57 26.43 1.06
C SER A 440 1.13 26.89 -0.34
N PRO A 441 0.89 28.20 -0.54
CA PRO A 441 0.62 28.76 -1.86
C PRO A 441 1.67 28.41 -2.92
N ASP A 442 2.95 28.36 -2.53
CA ASP A 442 4.05 28.03 -3.43
C ASP A 442 3.94 26.59 -3.96
N GLN A 443 3.47 25.65 -3.14
CA GLN A 443 3.22 24.27 -3.56
C GLN A 443 2.01 24.13 -4.50
N LEU A 444 1.12 25.13 -4.52
CA LEU A 444 -0.04 25.22 -5.40
C LEU A 444 0.24 26.04 -6.66
N SER A 445 1.45 26.59 -6.81
CA SER A 445 1.84 27.31 -8.00
C SER A 445 2.06 26.35 -9.18
N VAL A 446 1.68 26.80 -10.37
CA VAL A 446 1.78 26.05 -11.63
C VAL A 446 2.55 26.87 -12.66
N TRP A 447 3.25 26.18 -13.58
CA TRP A 447 3.95 26.87 -14.65
C TRP A 447 2.96 27.32 -15.74
N SER A 448 2.93 28.62 -16.04
CA SER A 448 2.17 29.16 -17.17
C SER A 448 3.06 29.33 -18.39
N ASN A 449 2.68 28.70 -19.51
CA ASN A 449 3.40 28.85 -20.78
C ASN A 449 3.27 30.26 -21.37
N GLN A 450 2.18 30.97 -21.06
CA GLN A 450 1.94 32.34 -21.52
C GLN A 450 2.84 33.34 -20.78
N HIS A 451 2.90 33.25 -19.45
CA HIS A 451 3.68 34.18 -18.62
C HIS A 451 5.14 33.76 -18.44
N LYS A 452 5.53 32.55 -18.86
CA LYS A 452 6.87 31.95 -18.66
C LYS A 452 7.37 32.09 -17.22
N SER A 453 6.46 31.92 -16.26
CA SER A 453 6.70 32.06 -14.83
C SER A 453 5.72 31.17 -14.05
N MET A 454 6.05 30.94 -12.78
CA MET A 454 5.14 30.28 -11.84
C MET A 454 4.01 31.23 -11.49
N VAL A 455 2.76 30.78 -11.66
CA VAL A 455 1.55 31.52 -11.30
C VAL A 455 0.73 30.70 -10.30
N PRO A 456 -0.12 31.34 -9.47
CA PRO A 456 -1.05 30.59 -8.63
C PRO A 456 -1.93 29.67 -9.47
N GLY A 457 -1.96 28.37 -9.14
CA GLY A 457 -2.78 27.41 -9.86
C GLY A 457 -4.27 27.68 -9.70
N GLN A 458 -5.02 27.53 -10.80
CA GLN A 458 -6.46 27.65 -10.84
C GLN A 458 -7.06 26.39 -11.41
N GLY A 459 -8.11 25.86 -10.79
CA GLY A 459 -8.80 24.67 -11.27
C GLY A 459 -9.18 23.73 -10.14
N THR A 460 -9.25 22.44 -10.46
CA THR A 460 -9.73 21.40 -9.53
C THR A 460 -8.57 20.53 -9.06
N LEU A 461 -8.38 20.48 -7.74
CA LEU A 461 -7.35 19.67 -7.09
C LEU A 461 -7.96 18.42 -6.44
N ARG A 462 -7.30 17.27 -6.61
CA ARG A 462 -7.49 16.07 -5.79
C ARG A 462 -6.42 16.06 -4.71
N ILE A 463 -6.83 15.89 -3.46
CA ILE A 463 -5.94 15.72 -2.31
C ILE A 463 -6.10 14.30 -1.80
N THR A 464 -4.98 13.65 -1.52
CA THR A 464 -4.96 12.27 -1.05
C THR A 464 -4.01 12.12 0.13
N VAL A 465 -4.40 11.36 1.14
CA VAL A 465 -3.56 11.04 2.32
C VAL A 465 -3.47 9.52 2.49
N GLY A 466 -2.27 9.01 2.75
CA GLY A 466 -2.03 7.58 2.95
C GLY A 466 -0.56 7.24 3.22
N GLY A 467 -0.22 5.95 3.32
CA GLY A 467 1.13 5.47 3.64
C GLY A 467 2.08 5.34 2.44
N GLN A 468 1.60 5.62 1.23
CA GLN A 468 2.34 5.55 -0.03
C GLN A 468 1.68 6.42 -1.10
N GLN A 469 2.31 6.59 -2.26
CA GLN A 469 1.67 7.31 -3.38
C GLN A 469 0.35 6.63 -3.81
N PRO A 470 -0.68 7.41 -4.18
CA PRO A 470 -1.99 6.90 -4.57
C PRO A 470 -2.00 6.27 -5.97
N ASP A 471 -3.07 5.53 -6.28
CA ASP A 471 -3.33 4.89 -7.57
C ASP A 471 -2.12 4.02 -8.01
N GLN A 472 -1.67 3.15 -7.11
CA GLN A 472 -0.55 2.27 -7.37
C GLN A 472 -0.99 0.87 -7.75
N PRO A 473 -0.47 0.34 -8.86
CA PRO A 473 -0.69 -1.04 -9.19
C PRO A 473 0.38 -1.92 -8.52
N VAL A 474 -0.01 -2.76 -7.56
CA VAL A 474 0.91 -3.68 -6.88
C VAL A 474 1.15 -4.93 -7.75
N THR A 475 2.41 -5.26 -8.00
CA THR A 475 2.89 -6.47 -8.72
C THR A 475 3.05 -7.69 -7.81
N VAL A 476 2.74 -7.56 -6.51
CA VAL A 476 2.76 -8.66 -5.53
C VAL A 476 1.34 -9.03 -5.15
N GLY A 477 1.06 -10.35 -5.16
CA GLY A 477 -0.27 -10.95 -5.22
C GLY A 477 -1.27 -10.42 -4.20
N SER A 478 -2.34 -9.80 -4.71
CA SER A 478 -3.58 -9.63 -3.96
C SER A 478 -4.34 -10.96 -3.95
N ASN A 479 -4.27 -11.69 -2.85
CA ASN A 479 -5.17 -12.79 -2.57
C ASN A 479 -6.54 -12.22 -2.18
N TYR A 480 -7.40 -12.04 -3.18
CA TYR A 480 -8.79 -11.69 -2.92
C TYR A 480 -9.50 -12.89 -2.26
N LEU A 481 -9.78 -12.77 -0.96
CA LEU A 481 -10.79 -13.56 -0.27
C LEU A 481 -12.15 -13.18 -0.84
N ILE A 482 -12.64 -13.96 -1.80
CA ILE A 482 -14.08 -14.04 -2.04
C ILE A 482 -14.53 -15.36 -1.43
N GLY A 483 -15.19 -15.27 -0.27
CA GLY A 483 -16.10 -16.31 0.18
C GLY A 483 -17.23 -16.43 -0.83
N ASN A 484 -16.95 -17.10 -1.94
CA ASN A 484 -17.93 -17.41 -2.96
C ASN A 484 -18.27 -18.89 -2.82
N MET A 485 -19.55 -19.21 -3.03
CA MET A 485 -20.01 -20.57 -3.27
C MET A 485 -19.38 -21.20 -4.53
N ALA A 486 -18.82 -20.36 -5.42
CA ALA A 486 -18.20 -20.75 -6.69
C ALA A 486 -17.23 -21.94 -6.62
N PRO A 487 -16.16 -21.93 -5.79
CA PRO A 487 -15.25 -23.07 -5.65
C PRO A 487 -15.98 -24.35 -5.20
N TYR A 488 -16.89 -24.25 -4.23
CA TYR A 488 -17.65 -25.41 -3.75
C TYR A 488 -18.60 -26.00 -4.81
N ILE A 489 -19.22 -25.14 -5.64
CA ILE A 489 -20.10 -25.57 -6.74
C ILE A 489 -19.29 -26.20 -7.87
N LEU A 490 -18.16 -25.59 -8.23
CA LEU A 490 -17.25 -26.12 -9.25
C LEU A 490 -16.76 -27.51 -8.85
N ASP A 491 -16.23 -27.64 -7.64
CA ASP A 491 -15.68 -28.89 -7.13
C ASP A 491 -16.77 -29.95 -6.95
N TYR A 492 -18.00 -29.56 -6.58
CA TYR A 492 -19.16 -30.47 -6.54
C TYR A 492 -19.47 -31.08 -7.92
N PHE A 493 -19.47 -30.27 -8.99
CA PHE A 493 -19.73 -30.75 -10.35
C PHE A 493 -18.62 -31.70 -10.82
N GLN A 494 -17.37 -31.34 -10.53
CA GLN A 494 -16.20 -32.13 -10.91
C GLN A 494 -16.17 -33.47 -10.17
N TYR A 495 -16.49 -33.49 -8.87
CA TYR A 495 -16.60 -34.71 -8.07
C TYR A 495 -17.70 -35.66 -8.57
N HIS A 496 -18.81 -35.13 -9.11
CA HIS A 496 -19.89 -35.92 -9.69
C HIS A 496 -19.73 -36.19 -11.20
N ASN A 497 -18.53 -36.02 -11.77
CA ASN A 497 -18.21 -36.24 -13.19
C ASN A 497 -19.12 -35.48 -14.17
N LYS A 498 -19.52 -34.26 -13.82
CA LYS A 498 -20.29 -33.38 -14.70
C LYS A 498 -19.36 -32.39 -15.38
N SER A 499 -19.32 -32.43 -16.71
CA SER A 499 -18.45 -31.56 -17.51
C SER A 499 -18.83 -30.09 -17.32
N ILE A 500 -17.96 -29.34 -16.66
CA ILE A 500 -18.06 -27.88 -16.50
C ILE A 500 -16.67 -27.29 -16.73
N TYR A 501 -16.58 -26.19 -17.47
CA TYR A 501 -15.33 -25.44 -17.59
C TYR A 501 -15.17 -24.53 -16.37
N ASP A 502 -13.96 -24.35 -15.88
CA ASP A 502 -13.69 -23.59 -14.64
C ASP A 502 -14.22 -22.14 -14.71
N ASN A 503 -14.19 -21.52 -15.90
CA ASN A 503 -14.75 -20.18 -16.14
C ASN A 503 -16.29 -20.13 -16.20
N SER A 504 -16.97 -21.28 -16.31
CA SER A 504 -18.42 -21.31 -16.50
C SER A 504 -19.16 -20.80 -15.27
N ILE A 505 -18.61 -20.99 -14.07
CA ILE A 505 -19.23 -20.54 -12.81
C ILE A 505 -19.43 -19.02 -12.79
N MET A 506 -18.58 -18.24 -13.47
CA MET A 506 -18.74 -16.78 -13.55
C MET A 506 -20.09 -16.36 -14.17
N TRP A 507 -20.67 -17.20 -15.04
CA TRP A 507 -21.98 -16.93 -15.63
C TRP A 507 -23.11 -16.90 -14.61
N LEU A 508 -23.00 -17.60 -13.47
CA LEU A 508 -24.03 -17.56 -12.42
C LEU A 508 -24.22 -16.14 -11.89
N THR A 509 -23.13 -15.46 -11.54
CA THR A 509 -23.18 -14.09 -11.03
C THR A 509 -23.51 -13.08 -12.12
N SER A 510 -22.91 -13.21 -13.31
CA SER A 510 -23.15 -12.27 -14.42
C SER A 510 -24.59 -12.30 -14.91
N VAL A 511 -25.18 -13.50 -15.04
CA VAL A 511 -26.58 -13.64 -15.42
C VAL A 511 -27.50 -13.14 -14.31
N ALA A 512 -27.19 -13.39 -13.04
CA ALA A 512 -27.99 -12.86 -11.93
C ALA A 512 -28.05 -11.33 -11.94
N LEU A 513 -26.90 -10.64 -12.05
CA LEU A 513 -26.85 -9.18 -12.12
C LEU A 513 -27.51 -8.62 -13.40
N GLY A 514 -27.32 -9.30 -14.54
CA GLY A 514 -27.97 -8.93 -15.80
C GLY A 514 -29.50 -9.02 -15.71
N MET A 515 -30.01 -10.12 -15.13
CA MET A 515 -31.45 -10.32 -14.95
C MET A 515 -32.06 -9.41 -13.88
N GLU A 516 -31.28 -9.06 -12.85
CA GLU A 516 -31.64 -8.03 -11.88
C GLU A 516 -31.87 -6.68 -12.56
N ALA A 517 -30.90 -6.21 -13.36
CA ALA A 517 -31.00 -4.95 -14.09
C ALA A 517 -32.20 -4.92 -15.05
N LEU A 518 -32.49 -6.04 -15.72
CA LEU A 518 -33.66 -6.18 -16.59
C LEU A 518 -34.99 -6.17 -15.81
N ALA A 519 -35.02 -6.74 -14.61
CA ALA A 519 -36.23 -6.83 -13.79
C ALA A 519 -36.57 -5.52 -13.06
N MET A 520 -35.59 -4.67 -12.75
CA MET A 520 -35.80 -3.43 -12.01
C MET A 520 -36.82 -2.47 -12.66
N PRO A 521 -36.75 -2.14 -13.97
CA PRO A 521 -37.77 -1.29 -14.62
C PRO A 521 -39.17 -1.92 -14.59
N ILE A 522 -39.24 -3.25 -14.74
CA ILE A 522 -40.50 -4.01 -14.74
C ILE A 522 -41.15 -3.92 -13.35
N GLY A 523 -40.37 -4.16 -12.29
CA GLY A 523 -40.83 -4.03 -10.90
C GLY A 523 -41.34 -2.63 -10.58
N GLY A 524 -40.63 -1.59 -11.05
CA GLY A 524 -41.03 -0.19 -10.85
C GLY A 524 -42.31 0.19 -11.61
N ALA A 525 -42.49 -0.34 -12.83
CA ALA A 525 -43.71 -0.14 -13.61
C ALA A 525 -44.92 -0.86 -12.99
N LEU A 526 -44.72 -2.08 -12.49
CA LEU A 526 -45.79 -2.89 -11.91
C LEU A 526 -46.20 -2.42 -10.51
N TYR A 527 -45.27 -1.83 -9.74
CA TYR A 527 -45.58 -1.16 -8.47
C TYR A 527 -46.70 -0.13 -8.62
N ARG A 528 -46.70 0.65 -9.72
CA ARG A 528 -47.75 1.66 -9.98
C ARG A 528 -49.13 1.05 -10.23
N LYS A 529 -49.21 -0.22 -10.67
CA LYS A 529 -50.46 -0.91 -11.04
C LYS A 529 -50.98 -1.83 -9.94
N LEU A 530 -50.11 -2.59 -9.29
CA LEU A 530 -50.47 -3.65 -8.34
C LEU A 530 -50.22 -3.27 -6.87
N GLY A 531 -49.56 -2.14 -6.62
CA GLY A 531 -49.14 -1.73 -5.28
C GLY A 531 -47.91 -2.47 -4.76
N ILE A 532 -47.31 -1.98 -3.66
CA ILE A 532 -46.02 -2.49 -3.17
C ILE A 532 -46.11 -3.94 -2.68
N ARG A 533 -47.19 -4.29 -1.97
CA ARG A 533 -47.31 -5.60 -1.31
C ARG A 533 -47.36 -6.75 -2.32
N ALA A 534 -48.15 -6.60 -3.38
CA ALA A 534 -48.23 -7.60 -4.43
C ALA A 534 -46.89 -7.80 -5.14
N VAL A 535 -46.18 -6.71 -5.45
CA VAL A 535 -44.86 -6.76 -6.10
C VAL A 535 -43.81 -7.43 -5.21
N VAL A 536 -43.78 -7.11 -3.92
CA VAL A 536 -42.83 -7.70 -2.97
C VAL A 536 -43.14 -9.19 -2.73
N ILE A 537 -44.41 -9.60 -2.69
CA ILE A 537 -44.78 -11.02 -2.60
C ILE A 537 -44.27 -11.80 -3.82
N ILE A 538 -44.52 -11.29 -5.03
CA ILE A 538 -44.07 -11.93 -6.27
C ILE A 538 -42.54 -12.01 -6.33
N SER A 539 -41.86 -10.91 -5.99
CA SER A 539 -40.39 -10.85 -5.90
C SER A 539 -39.83 -11.88 -4.91
N SER A 540 -40.41 -11.96 -3.72
CA SER A 540 -39.96 -12.87 -2.66
C SER A 540 -40.14 -14.34 -3.05
N LEU A 541 -41.28 -14.68 -3.67
CA LEU A 541 -41.54 -16.03 -4.17
C LEU A 541 -40.57 -16.43 -5.28
N ILE A 542 -40.28 -15.55 -6.23
CA ILE A 542 -39.35 -15.83 -7.32
C ILE A 542 -37.91 -15.95 -6.80
N HIS A 543 -37.49 -15.05 -5.90
CA HIS A 543 -36.12 -15.02 -5.38
C HIS A 543 -35.82 -16.22 -4.47
N SER A 544 -36.62 -16.39 -3.40
CA SER A 544 -36.42 -17.49 -2.45
C SER A 544 -36.76 -18.84 -3.07
N GLY A 545 -37.75 -18.88 -3.98
CA GLY A 545 -38.05 -20.07 -4.78
C GLY A 545 -36.90 -20.44 -5.72
N GLY A 546 -36.29 -19.47 -6.41
CA GLY A 546 -35.12 -19.68 -7.27
C GLY A 546 -33.94 -20.30 -6.51
N ILE A 547 -33.59 -19.72 -5.35
CA ILE A 547 -32.51 -20.23 -4.50
C ILE A 547 -32.84 -21.62 -3.96
N THR A 548 -34.06 -21.85 -3.47
CA THR A 548 -34.45 -23.16 -2.91
C THR A 548 -34.45 -24.25 -4.00
N LEU A 549 -34.91 -23.92 -5.21
CA LEU A 549 -34.95 -24.83 -6.35
C LEU A 549 -33.54 -25.19 -6.85
N SER A 550 -32.54 -24.34 -6.57
CA SER A 550 -31.12 -24.62 -6.86
C SER A 550 -30.61 -25.89 -6.19
N TYR A 551 -31.19 -26.33 -5.07
CA TYR A 551 -30.91 -27.64 -4.45
C TYR A 551 -31.09 -28.80 -5.44
N TYR A 552 -32.19 -28.78 -6.20
CA TYR A 552 -32.50 -29.84 -7.16
C TYR A 552 -31.76 -29.63 -8.47
N THR A 553 -31.67 -28.39 -8.96
CA THR A 553 -31.08 -28.13 -10.28
C THR A 553 -29.56 -28.27 -10.28
N LEU A 554 -28.88 -28.02 -9.16
CA LEU A 554 -27.46 -28.35 -8.99
C LEU A 554 -27.20 -29.85 -9.26
N LYS A 555 -28.09 -30.73 -8.77
CA LYS A 555 -28.03 -32.17 -8.99
C LYS A 555 -28.39 -32.60 -10.41
N LEU A 556 -28.96 -31.72 -11.23
CA LEU A 556 -29.23 -32.00 -12.65
C LEU A 556 -28.06 -31.59 -13.53
N GLY A 557 -27.54 -30.37 -13.37
CA GLY A 557 -26.41 -29.89 -14.16
C GLY A 557 -26.23 -28.37 -14.08
N PHE A 558 -25.22 -27.85 -14.76
CA PHE A 558 -24.90 -26.43 -14.72
C PHE A 558 -25.99 -25.55 -15.35
N ILE A 559 -26.55 -25.93 -16.51
CA ILE A 559 -27.58 -25.14 -17.19
C ILE A 559 -28.87 -25.01 -16.37
N PRO A 560 -29.44 -26.09 -15.79
CA PRO A 560 -30.56 -25.97 -14.85
C PRO A 560 -30.25 -25.08 -13.63
N LEU A 561 -29.02 -25.15 -13.09
CA LEU A 561 -28.58 -24.27 -12.00
C LEU A 561 -28.53 -22.80 -12.44
N LEU A 562 -28.05 -22.51 -13.65
CA LEU A 562 -28.02 -21.15 -14.19
C LEU A 562 -29.41 -20.53 -14.34
N ILE A 563 -30.42 -21.34 -14.69
CA ILE A 563 -31.81 -20.90 -14.79
C ILE A 563 -32.36 -20.53 -13.40
N THR A 564 -32.13 -21.34 -12.38
CA THR A 564 -32.69 -21.07 -11.03
C THR A 564 -31.89 -20.05 -10.26
N TYR A 565 -30.58 -20.24 -10.15
CA TYR A 565 -29.69 -19.41 -9.34
C TYR A 565 -29.25 -18.13 -10.07
N GLY A 566 -29.11 -18.17 -11.40
CA GLY A 566 -28.82 -16.97 -12.18
C GLY A 566 -30.11 -16.21 -12.51
N VAL A 567 -30.96 -16.81 -13.35
CA VAL A 567 -32.10 -16.10 -13.94
C VAL A 567 -33.21 -15.80 -12.93
N MET A 568 -33.75 -16.82 -12.26
CA MET A 568 -34.88 -16.62 -11.33
C MET A 568 -34.45 -15.77 -10.13
N GLN A 569 -33.31 -16.06 -9.50
CA GLN A 569 -32.83 -15.27 -8.37
C GLN A 569 -32.65 -13.79 -8.74
N GLY A 570 -31.93 -13.49 -9.83
CA GLY A 570 -31.66 -12.14 -10.29
C GLY A 570 -32.96 -11.39 -10.62
N PHE A 571 -33.86 -12.04 -11.35
CA PHE A 571 -35.16 -11.46 -11.67
C PHE A 571 -36.00 -11.17 -10.42
N GLY A 572 -36.07 -12.13 -9.50
CA GLY A 572 -36.78 -11.98 -8.23
C GLY A 572 -36.25 -10.82 -7.38
N PHE A 573 -34.92 -10.67 -7.31
CA PHE A 573 -34.28 -9.60 -6.55
C PHE A 573 -34.55 -8.22 -7.18
N GLY A 574 -34.25 -8.05 -8.48
CA GLY A 574 -34.42 -6.76 -9.17
C GLY A 574 -35.87 -6.27 -9.18
N PHE A 575 -36.83 -7.20 -9.28
CA PHE A 575 -38.26 -6.89 -9.29
C PHE A 575 -38.75 -6.24 -7.98
N GLY A 576 -38.26 -6.69 -6.82
CA GLY A 576 -38.64 -6.13 -5.51
C GLY A 576 -37.79 -4.93 -5.10
N TYR A 577 -36.52 -4.91 -5.53
CA TYR A 577 -35.56 -3.87 -5.15
C TYR A 577 -36.00 -2.47 -5.62
N SER A 578 -36.48 -2.35 -6.86
CA SER A 578 -36.97 -1.05 -7.38
C SER A 578 -38.24 -0.56 -6.68
N ALA A 579 -39.16 -1.47 -6.34
CA ALA A 579 -40.40 -1.13 -5.64
C ALA A 579 -40.18 -0.68 -4.19
N THR A 580 -39.25 -1.33 -3.48
CA THR A 580 -38.90 -0.96 -2.09
C THR A 580 -38.20 0.39 -2.00
N ILE A 581 -37.31 0.70 -2.96
CA ILE A 581 -36.71 2.04 -3.08
C ILE A 581 -37.79 3.10 -3.35
N ALA A 582 -38.67 2.84 -4.32
CA ALA A 582 -39.73 3.78 -4.71
C ALA A 582 -40.68 4.09 -3.54
N ALA A 583 -41.08 3.07 -2.78
CA ALA A 583 -41.93 3.24 -1.62
C ALA A 583 -41.23 3.99 -0.47
N SER A 584 -39.95 3.71 -0.24
CA SER A 584 -39.17 4.38 0.82
C SER A 584 -38.96 5.86 0.52
N ILE A 585 -38.68 6.21 -0.74
CA ILE A 585 -38.59 7.61 -1.19
C ILE A 585 -39.92 8.35 -1.00
N ALA A 586 -41.05 7.67 -1.20
CA ALA A 586 -42.37 8.28 -1.01
C ALA A 586 -42.61 8.68 0.46
N TRP A 587 -42.15 7.88 1.43
CA TRP A 587 -42.23 8.18 2.86
C TRP A 587 -41.26 9.30 3.28
N PHE A 588 -40.01 9.27 2.82
CA PHE A 588 -38.95 10.15 3.29
C PHE A 588 -38.53 11.21 2.25
N GLN A 589 -39.45 12.11 1.91
CA GLN A 589 -39.24 13.09 0.82
C GLN A 589 -38.11 14.09 1.05
N ASN A 590 -37.79 14.44 2.30
CA ASN A 590 -36.74 15.39 2.65
C ASN A 590 -35.34 14.73 2.75
N ASN A 591 -35.28 13.41 2.98
CA ASN A 591 -34.04 12.68 3.24
C ASN A 591 -33.84 11.51 2.25
N ARG A 592 -34.22 11.70 0.97
CA ARG A 592 -34.23 10.64 -0.04
C ARG A 592 -32.87 9.96 -0.19
N GLY A 593 -31.80 10.76 -0.27
CA GLY A 593 -30.44 10.26 -0.45
C GLY A 593 -29.96 9.37 0.71
N LEU A 594 -30.27 9.75 1.95
CA LEU A 594 -29.90 8.97 3.14
C LEU A 594 -30.61 7.60 3.16
N ILE A 595 -31.92 7.58 2.88
CA ILE A 595 -32.71 6.35 2.91
C ILE A 595 -32.32 5.40 1.77
N VAL A 596 -32.12 5.93 0.56
CA VAL A 596 -31.56 5.14 -0.55
C VAL A 596 -30.17 4.62 -0.18
N GLY A 597 -29.33 5.45 0.44
CA GLY A 597 -28.01 5.05 0.92
C GLY A 597 -28.04 3.96 1.98
N LEU A 598 -29.03 3.93 2.88
CA LEU A 598 -29.22 2.87 3.87
C LEU A 598 -29.68 1.55 3.22
N ILE A 599 -30.61 1.62 2.27
CA ILE A 599 -31.10 0.45 1.52
C ILE A 599 -29.97 -0.20 0.70
N VAL A 600 -29.23 0.62 -0.06
CA VAL A 600 -28.06 0.18 -0.83
C VAL A 600 -26.95 -0.32 0.12
N GLY A 601 -26.79 0.31 1.29
CA GLY A 601 -25.85 -0.12 2.32
C GLY A 601 -26.17 -1.52 2.85
N GLY A 602 -27.46 -1.84 3.06
CA GLY A 602 -27.92 -3.17 3.46
C GLY A 602 -27.61 -4.25 2.41
N PHE A 603 -27.76 -3.93 1.12
CA PHE A 603 -27.33 -4.82 0.03
C PHE A 603 -25.82 -5.11 0.10
N GLY A 604 -25.00 -4.07 0.29
CA GLY A 604 -23.55 -4.23 0.42
C GLY A 604 -23.10 -4.96 1.69
N ALA A 605 -23.87 -4.90 2.78
CA ALA A 605 -23.60 -5.60 4.04
C ALA A 605 -24.07 -7.07 4.04
N GLY A 606 -25.03 -7.43 3.19
CA GLY A 606 -25.59 -8.78 3.09
C GLY A 606 -24.54 -9.88 2.91
N PRO A 607 -23.56 -9.75 1.98
CA PRO A 607 -22.50 -10.73 1.81
C PRO A 607 -21.72 -11.03 3.09
N ILE A 608 -21.50 -10.06 3.98
CA ILE A 608 -20.77 -10.26 5.24
C ILE A 608 -21.46 -11.32 6.10
N ILE A 609 -22.79 -11.31 6.17
CA ILE A 609 -23.57 -12.24 6.99
C ILE A 609 -23.76 -13.58 6.28
N PHE A 610 -24.18 -13.54 5.01
CA PHE A 610 -24.55 -14.76 4.30
C PHE A 610 -23.36 -15.60 3.87
N THR A 611 -22.21 -15.00 3.55
CA THR A 611 -21.00 -15.76 3.21
C THR A 611 -20.46 -16.50 4.42
N SER A 612 -20.45 -15.88 5.61
CA SER A 612 -20.08 -16.57 6.84
C SER A 612 -21.00 -17.75 7.15
N ILE A 613 -22.32 -17.58 7.04
CA ILE A 613 -23.28 -18.67 7.23
C ILE A 613 -23.02 -19.82 6.24
N GLN A 614 -22.81 -19.50 4.96
CA GLN A 614 -22.55 -20.50 3.92
C GLN A 614 -21.24 -21.26 4.16
N THR A 615 -20.14 -20.55 4.40
CA THR A 615 -18.82 -21.14 4.61
C THR A 615 -18.79 -21.98 5.88
N THR A 616 -19.36 -21.51 6.99
CA THR A 616 -19.42 -22.28 8.24
C THR A 616 -20.29 -23.53 8.09
N TYR A 617 -21.36 -23.48 7.31
CA TYR A 617 -22.21 -24.65 7.08
C TYR A 617 -21.55 -25.71 6.18
N ILE A 618 -20.93 -25.27 5.07
CA ILE A 618 -20.29 -26.17 4.10
C ILE A 618 -18.97 -26.72 4.65
N ASN A 619 -18.14 -25.86 5.23
CA ASN A 619 -16.80 -26.19 5.68
C ASN A 619 -16.54 -25.76 7.15
N PRO A 620 -17.26 -26.35 8.13
CA PRO A 620 -17.13 -25.94 9.54
C PRO A 620 -15.75 -26.23 10.12
N ASN A 621 -15.07 -27.26 9.63
CA ASN A 621 -13.76 -27.68 10.10
C ASN A 621 -12.62 -26.99 9.34
N ASN A 622 -12.95 -26.05 8.44
CA ASN A 622 -11.99 -25.37 7.59
C ASN A 622 -11.01 -26.32 6.87
N ILE A 623 -11.55 -27.41 6.32
CA ILE A 623 -10.84 -28.39 5.50
C ILE A 623 -10.18 -27.62 4.35
N LYS A 624 -8.90 -27.87 4.12
CA LYS A 624 -8.12 -27.22 3.05
C LYS A 624 -8.32 -27.94 1.72
N ILE A 625 -8.04 -27.24 0.61
CA ILE A 625 -7.98 -27.85 -0.72
C ILE A 625 -6.84 -28.88 -0.79
N ASP A 626 -6.98 -29.87 -1.67
CA ASP A 626 -5.93 -30.83 -1.97
C ASP A 626 -4.76 -30.13 -2.70
N ASP A 627 -3.54 -30.38 -2.24
CA ASP A 627 -2.35 -29.64 -2.70
C ASP A 627 -2.00 -29.88 -4.17
N LYS A 628 -2.41 -31.03 -4.73
CA LYS A 628 -2.09 -31.44 -6.11
C LYS A 628 -3.14 -30.94 -7.09
N THR A 629 -4.41 -31.09 -6.74
CA THR A 629 -5.54 -30.74 -7.62
C THR A 629 -6.00 -29.30 -7.42
N LYS A 630 -5.60 -28.64 -6.32
CA LYS A 630 -6.03 -27.30 -5.90
C LYS A 630 -7.55 -27.18 -5.74
N ARG A 631 -8.21 -28.28 -5.35
CA ARG A 631 -9.67 -28.40 -5.26
C ARG A 631 -10.09 -29.04 -3.94
N PHE A 632 -11.33 -28.81 -3.52
CA PHE A 632 -11.95 -29.58 -2.45
C PHE A 632 -12.29 -30.98 -2.96
N VAL A 633 -11.71 -32.01 -2.34
CA VAL A 633 -11.94 -33.43 -2.68
C VAL A 633 -12.74 -34.17 -1.61
N ASP A 634 -12.96 -33.53 -0.47
CA ASP A 634 -13.66 -34.13 0.67
C ASP A 634 -15.15 -34.35 0.37
N ALA A 635 -15.58 -35.62 0.46
CA ALA A 635 -16.94 -36.01 0.09
C ALA A 635 -18.00 -35.40 1.02
N ASP A 636 -17.72 -35.31 2.31
CA ASP A 636 -18.67 -34.81 3.31
C ASP A 636 -18.90 -33.30 3.16
N LEU A 637 -17.85 -32.55 2.85
CA LEU A 637 -17.91 -31.13 2.51
C LEU A 637 -18.72 -30.91 1.22
N LEU A 638 -18.41 -31.65 0.15
CA LEU A 638 -19.10 -31.48 -1.14
C LEU A 638 -20.59 -31.90 -1.07
N ASN A 639 -20.92 -32.90 -0.27
CA ASN A 639 -22.31 -33.33 -0.07
C ASN A 639 -23.18 -32.31 0.67
N ARG A 640 -22.58 -31.33 1.38
CA ARG A 640 -23.31 -30.23 2.03
C ARG A 640 -23.68 -29.10 1.07
N VAL A 641 -22.99 -28.99 -0.07
CA VAL A 641 -23.17 -27.91 -1.06
C VAL A 641 -24.61 -27.78 -1.54
N PRO A 642 -25.34 -28.85 -1.92
CA PRO A 642 -26.75 -28.70 -2.28
C PRO A 642 -27.60 -28.19 -1.12
N SER A 643 -27.41 -28.72 0.09
CA SER A 643 -28.27 -28.42 1.25
C SER A 643 -28.19 -26.95 1.71
N VAL A 644 -27.09 -26.24 1.43
CA VAL A 644 -26.95 -24.82 1.78
C VAL A 644 -27.97 -23.95 1.04
N PHE A 645 -28.39 -24.35 -0.16
CA PHE A 645 -29.40 -23.62 -0.93
C PHE A 645 -30.76 -23.65 -0.25
N LEU A 646 -31.11 -24.75 0.42
CA LEU A 646 -32.32 -24.85 1.24
C LEU A 646 -32.21 -23.97 2.50
N LEU A 647 -31.05 -23.98 3.16
CA LEU A 647 -30.79 -23.16 4.33
C LEU A 647 -30.93 -21.66 4.02
N ILE A 648 -30.26 -21.19 2.97
CA ILE A 648 -30.27 -19.77 2.57
C ILE A 648 -31.64 -19.36 2.04
N GLY A 649 -32.28 -20.21 1.23
CA GLY A 649 -33.65 -19.98 0.76
C GLY A 649 -34.65 -19.83 1.91
N GLY A 650 -34.55 -20.68 2.94
CA GLY A 650 -35.39 -20.61 4.14
C GLY A 650 -35.16 -19.35 4.97
N VAL A 651 -33.90 -19.01 5.26
CA VAL A 651 -33.55 -17.79 6.01
C VAL A 651 -34.03 -16.53 5.28
N LEU A 652 -33.80 -16.45 3.96
CA LEU A 652 -34.26 -15.31 3.15
C LEU A 652 -35.78 -15.21 3.13
N LEU A 653 -36.50 -16.33 3.03
CA LEU A 653 -37.96 -16.34 3.06
C LEU A 653 -38.50 -15.80 4.39
N VAL A 654 -37.91 -16.17 5.53
CA VAL A 654 -38.30 -15.66 6.86
C VAL A 654 -38.08 -14.15 6.96
N ILE A 655 -36.92 -13.66 6.50
CA ILE A 655 -36.60 -12.23 6.48
C ILE A 655 -37.58 -11.47 5.57
N GLN A 656 -37.89 -12.02 4.40
CA GLN A 656 -38.84 -11.43 3.45
C GLN A 656 -40.27 -11.37 3.98
N ILE A 657 -40.76 -12.44 4.63
CA ILE A 657 -42.09 -12.45 5.26
C ILE A 657 -42.16 -11.40 6.38
N THR A 658 -41.11 -11.31 7.19
CA THR A 658 -41.00 -10.29 8.25
C THR A 658 -41.03 -8.88 7.63
N GLY A 659 -40.26 -8.64 6.58
CA GLY A 659 -40.24 -7.38 5.85
C GLY A 659 -41.61 -7.03 5.26
N LEU A 660 -42.29 -7.99 4.63
CA LEU A 660 -43.62 -7.81 4.07
C LEU A 660 -44.66 -7.42 5.14
N TYR A 661 -44.57 -8.00 6.34
CA TYR A 661 -45.44 -7.65 7.47
C TYR A 661 -45.22 -6.21 7.94
N LEU A 662 -43.95 -5.77 7.96
CA LEU A 662 -43.57 -4.42 8.37
C LEU A 662 -43.87 -3.34 7.31
N MET A 663 -44.09 -3.73 6.05
CA MET A 663 -44.34 -2.78 4.95
C MET A 663 -45.74 -2.17 4.99
N ARG A 664 -45.77 -0.83 4.86
CA ARG A 664 -47.00 -0.03 4.83
C ARG A 664 -46.96 1.04 3.74
N ASP A 665 -48.05 1.16 2.99
CA ASP A 665 -48.23 2.25 2.01
C ASP A 665 -48.44 3.59 2.71
N LYS A 666 -47.91 4.67 2.12
CA LYS A 666 -48.13 6.04 2.59
C LYS A 666 -49.59 6.45 2.33
N GLN A 667 -50.32 6.89 3.36
CA GLN A 667 -51.68 7.40 3.20
C GLN A 667 -51.69 8.64 2.29
N LYS A 668 -52.56 8.65 1.28
CA LYS A 668 -52.83 9.84 0.46
C LYS A 668 -53.81 10.73 1.22
N HIS A 669 -53.37 11.90 1.68
CA HIS A 669 -54.30 12.96 2.10
C HIS A 669 -54.85 13.64 0.84
N GLU A 670 -56.16 13.51 0.60
CA GLU A 670 -56.87 14.32 -0.38
C GLU A 670 -57.11 15.72 0.21
N PHE A 671 -56.55 16.75 -0.44
CA PHE A 671 -56.94 18.14 -0.21
C PHE A 671 -57.92 18.57 -1.32
N PRO A 672 -58.94 19.40 -1.01
CA PRO A 672 -59.92 19.86 -1.99
C PRO A 672 -59.30 20.78 -3.06
N PRO A 673 -59.93 20.92 -4.25
CA PRO A 673 -59.28 21.48 -5.42
C PRO A 673 -59.28 23.01 -5.38
N VAL A 674 -58.09 23.62 -5.37
CA VAL A 674 -57.93 25.04 -5.71
C VAL A 674 -57.29 25.16 -7.09
N ILE A 675 -58.19 25.50 -8.02
CA ILE A 675 -58.07 26.25 -9.27
C ILE A 675 -56.65 26.42 -9.86
N LYS A 676 -56.46 25.71 -10.97
CA LYS A 676 -55.53 26.02 -12.07
C LYS A 676 -55.81 27.39 -12.67
N ASN A 677 -54.76 28.15 -12.95
CA ASN A 677 -54.50 28.83 -14.23
C ASN A 677 -53.00 29.17 -14.28
N MET A 678 -52.20 28.46 -15.10
CA MET A 678 -51.95 28.69 -16.55
C MET A 678 -50.82 29.72 -16.74
N TYR A 679 -49.73 29.54 -17.49
CA TYR A 679 -49.24 28.58 -18.51
C TYR A 679 -47.69 28.55 -18.37
N ILE A 680 -46.97 27.41 -18.26
CA ILE A 680 -46.56 26.38 -19.24
C ILE A 680 -45.48 26.82 -20.26
N SER A 681 -44.42 25.98 -20.26
CA SER A 681 -43.41 25.65 -21.29
C SER A 681 -42.02 26.21 -20.98
N ASN A 682 -40.92 25.45 -20.98
CA ASN A 682 -40.67 24.06 -21.36
C ASN A 682 -39.32 23.61 -20.75
N THR A 683 -39.24 22.36 -20.29
CA THR A 683 -38.09 21.41 -20.39
C THR A 683 -36.67 21.94 -20.06
N SER A 684 -35.99 21.53 -18.99
CA SER A 684 -35.50 20.17 -18.76
C SER A 684 -35.02 19.91 -17.32
N GLU A 685 -35.48 18.78 -16.79
CA GLU A 685 -34.92 17.96 -15.70
C GLU A 685 -33.45 17.61 -15.98
N SER A 686 -32.56 17.21 -15.09
CA SER A 686 -32.41 17.12 -13.63
C SER A 686 -30.93 16.74 -13.40
N PRO A 687 -30.35 16.99 -12.22
CA PRO A 687 -28.97 16.64 -11.93
C PRO A 687 -28.86 15.15 -11.59
N ASN A 688 -28.03 14.44 -12.36
CA ASN A 688 -27.66 13.04 -12.11
C ASN A 688 -26.97 12.90 -10.75
N PHE A 689 -27.71 12.38 -9.78
CA PHE A 689 -27.16 11.61 -8.67
C PHE A 689 -26.70 10.24 -9.20
N MET A 690 -25.42 9.89 -9.03
CA MET A 690 -24.98 8.50 -9.03
C MET A 690 -24.02 8.26 -7.87
N THR A 691 -24.43 7.31 -7.04
CA THR A 691 -23.84 6.86 -5.78
C THR A 691 -22.93 5.65 -5.97
N ARG A 692 -21.83 5.64 -5.17
CA ARG A 692 -21.22 4.51 -4.42
C ARG A 692 -20.54 3.35 -5.17
N SER A 693 -19.21 3.18 -4.95
CA SER A 693 -18.54 2.25 -3.99
C SER A 693 -18.36 0.84 -4.58
N GLN A 694 -17.22 0.16 -4.55
CA GLN A 694 -16.29 -0.11 -3.45
C GLN A 694 -14.92 -0.49 -4.03
N ILE A 695 -13.81 0.04 -3.49
CA ILE A 695 -12.58 -0.69 -3.12
C ILE A 695 -11.94 0.15 -1.99
N ARG A 696 -11.84 -0.40 -0.77
CA ARG A 696 -11.11 0.23 0.34
C ARG A 696 -9.87 -0.61 0.61
N SER A 697 -8.73 -0.13 0.14
CA SER A 697 -7.41 -0.49 0.66
C SER A 697 -6.49 0.73 0.60
N LEU A 698 -5.90 1.04 1.75
CA LEU A 698 -4.66 1.81 1.96
C LEU A 698 -4.53 3.24 1.43
N THR A 699 -5.59 3.85 0.92
CA THR A 699 -5.57 5.26 0.53
C THR A 699 -6.95 5.88 0.69
N TYR A 700 -7.08 6.90 1.54
CA TYR A 700 -8.35 7.65 1.63
C TYR A 700 -8.40 8.64 0.47
N ILE A 701 -9.17 8.32 -0.57
CA ILE A 701 -9.39 9.19 -1.73
C ILE A 701 -10.74 9.88 -1.55
N HIS A 702 -10.73 11.19 -1.29
CA HIS A 702 -11.92 12.02 -1.39
C HIS A 702 -11.79 12.90 -2.65
N ASN A 703 -12.64 12.66 -3.66
CA ASN A 703 -12.76 13.57 -4.80
C ASN A 703 -13.67 14.72 -4.38
N VAL A 704 -13.10 15.79 -3.81
CA VAL A 704 -13.82 17.05 -3.63
C VAL A 704 -13.22 18.07 -4.58
N SER A 705 -14.04 18.52 -5.52
CA SER A 705 -13.64 19.56 -6.45
C SER A 705 -13.68 20.91 -5.74
N LEU A 706 -12.54 21.37 -5.24
CA LEU A 706 -12.40 22.76 -4.83
C LEU A 706 -12.35 23.63 -6.09
N HIS A 707 -13.35 24.49 -6.27
CA HIS A 707 -13.32 25.53 -7.29
C HIS A 707 -12.58 26.73 -6.73
N PHE A 708 -11.55 27.23 -7.40
CA PHE A 708 -10.88 28.48 -7.04
C PHE A 708 -11.60 29.62 -7.77
N LEU A 709 -12.16 30.57 -7.03
CA LEU A 709 -12.78 31.77 -7.60
C LEU A 709 -11.72 32.86 -7.74
N GLY A 710 -11.57 33.39 -8.96
CA GLY A 710 -10.77 34.57 -9.22
C GLY A 710 -11.53 35.83 -8.82
N GLU A 711 -10.91 36.70 -8.02
CA GLU A 711 -11.33 38.11 -7.92
C GLU A 711 -10.42 38.93 -8.85
N HIS A 712 -11.05 39.63 -9.80
CA HIS A 712 -10.44 40.71 -10.55
C HIS A 712 -10.06 41.84 -9.59
N ASN A 713 -8.76 42.11 -9.42
CA ASN A 713 -8.33 43.44 -9.00
C ASN A 713 -8.16 44.30 -10.25
N GLN A 714 -8.94 45.39 -10.30
CA GLN A 714 -8.74 46.53 -11.20
C GLN A 714 -7.38 47.19 -10.97
#